data_AF-A0A672KXZ3-F1
#
_entry.id   AF-A0A672KXZ3-F1
#
_cell.length_a   1.000
_cell.length_b   1.000
_cell.length_c   1.000
_cell.angle_alpha   90.00
_cell.angle_beta   90.00
_cell.angle_gamma   90.00
#
_symmetry.space_group_name_H-M   'P 1'
#
loop_
_entity.id
_entity.type
_entity.pdbx_description
1 polymer ?
#
loop_
_entity_poly.entity_id
_entity_poly.type
_entity_poly.pdbx_seq_one_letter_code
_entity_poly.pdbx_strand_id
1 'polypeptide(L)'
;MALNLTINSSNPPLGALLTAEHVKGSVNLSVEEGKDTMLHVSDQVQFSDVNSITRYLARVAPALGLYGSNVMEQTEVDHWLEFSARRLCAQSDLSSAMGDLDKALALRTFLVGHSVTLADLCVWAALKGIGESQAKPNSYPHLCRWFSFLSSQVPFSSVGSKWASKISAIKATPVEKEKKQDLGKFVELPGAEMGKVVVRFPPEASGYLHIGHAKAALLNQHYQLNFKGKLIMRFDDTNPEKEKEDFEKVILEDVAMLHIKPDQFTYTSDHFPTILRMGEKLLQEGNAYIDDTPPDVMKQEREQRVKSRNRKNSVEKNMQMWEEMKKGTEFGQTCCMRAKLDMNSNNGCLRDPTLFRCKNAPHPRTGSTYKVYPTYDFACPIVDSVEGVTHALRTTEYHDRDEQFYWVIDALGLRKPYIWEYARLNLNNTVLSKRKLTWFVDQGYVDGWDDPRFPTVRGVLRRGMTVEGLKQFIAAQGGSRSVVNMEWDKIWAFNKKVIDPIAPRYTALLSSQVVPVCISEAKEEMKEVAKHPKNADVGMKLVWYGPKVFIEGADAETFTEGETVTFINWGNIIITKIHRDASGAITSLDGRLNLENTDYKKTTKITWLTESSHAPFVPTVCVNYQHLITKPVLGKDDDFKAYINKNSKVWYSKQDSGAGGAGDGQGPKKQTRLGLEAKKEENLADWYSQVITKAEMIEYYDVSGCYVLRPWSYAIWDAIKEFFDREIKKLGVENCYFPMFVSQAALEKEKTHIADFAPEVAWVTRSGKTELAEPVAVRPTSETVMYPAYAKWVQSHRDLPIKLNQWCNVVRWEFKHPQPFLRTREFLWQEGHTAFATKEEAVEEVLQILDLYARVYEELMAIPVVKGRKTEKEKFAGGDYTTTVEAYISASGRAIQGATSHHLGQNFSKMFEIVFEDPKRPGEKQLAYQNSWGITTRTIGVLTMVHGDNMGLVLPPRVACLQVIIIPCGITATLPEAEKELLLAQCSKYLSKLEKADIRVKADLRDNYSPGWKFNHWELKGVPIRLEVGPKDLKRGQFVAVRRDTGEKLTVPEADAEKKILNLLEEIQNNLFKRASDDLHKHMVVADTMEQFQKDLDLGRIVQIPFCGGIECEDWIKKTTAKDQDLEPGAPSMGAKSLCIPFEPLKTLQAGQMCVSGKEPAQFYTLFGRSY
;
A
#
# COMPACT_ATOMS: atom_id res chain seq x y z
N MET A 1 42.64 -37.55 -8.73
CA MET A 1 41.44 -37.58 -9.58
C MET A 1 41.54 -36.41 -10.53
N ALA A 2 41.33 -36.63 -11.83
CA ALA A 2 41.23 -35.53 -12.79
C ALA A 2 39.85 -34.90 -12.63
N LEU A 3 39.80 -33.64 -12.22
CA LEU A 3 38.56 -32.87 -12.16
C LEU A 3 38.32 -32.24 -13.54
N ASN A 4 37.07 -32.19 -14.00
CA ASN A 4 36.71 -31.47 -15.22
C ASN A 4 35.67 -30.39 -14.89
N LEU A 5 36.04 -29.12 -15.12
CA LEU A 5 35.13 -27.98 -15.00
C LEU A 5 34.63 -27.57 -16.39
N THR A 6 33.38 -27.92 -16.67
CA THR A 6 32.63 -27.41 -17.82
C THR A 6 32.14 -26.00 -17.49
N ILE A 7 32.39 -25.02 -18.37
CA ILE A 7 31.96 -23.63 -18.17
C ILE A 7 30.98 -23.19 -19.27
N ASN A 8 29.92 -22.50 -18.86
CA ASN A 8 29.02 -21.83 -19.82
C ASN A 8 29.73 -20.60 -20.40
N SER A 9 30.15 -20.68 -21.67
CA SER A 9 30.88 -19.61 -22.33
C SER A 9 30.02 -18.36 -22.64
N SER A 10 28.68 -18.48 -22.59
CA SER A 10 27.72 -17.38 -22.72
C SER A 10 27.51 -16.61 -21.41
N ASN A 11 27.84 -17.21 -20.26
CA ASN A 11 27.79 -16.56 -18.95
C ASN A 11 28.92 -17.10 -18.05
N PRO A 12 30.17 -16.65 -18.28
CA PRO A 12 31.35 -17.28 -17.68
C PRO A 12 31.36 -17.10 -16.16
N PRO A 13 31.54 -18.19 -15.37
CA PRO A 13 31.54 -18.14 -13.91
C PRO A 13 32.88 -17.62 -13.38
N LEU A 14 33.09 -16.30 -13.41
CA LEU A 14 34.38 -15.67 -13.10
C LEU A 14 34.97 -16.10 -11.74
N GLY A 15 34.14 -16.28 -10.70
CA GLY A 15 34.61 -16.76 -9.39
C GLY A 15 35.17 -18.19 -9.43
N ALA A 16 34.51 -19.10 -10.17
CA ALA A 16 34.99 -20.48 -10.37
C ALA A 16 36.24 -20.52 -11.25
N LEU A 17 36.30 -19.70 -12.28
CA LEU A 17 37.47 -19.58 -13.15
C LEU A 17 38.70 -19.02 -12.44
N LEU A 18 38.52 -17.99 -11.60
CA LEU A 18 39.58 -17.47 -10.74
C LEU A 18 40.06 -18.53 -9.76
N THR A 19 39.13 -19.28 -9.15
CA THR A 19 39.51 -20.35 -8.22
C THR A 19 40.28 -21.45 -8.94
N ALA A 20 39.82 -21.88 -10.12
CA ALA A 20 40.51 -22.84 -10.98
C ALA A 20 41.94 -22.40 -11.32
N GLU A 21 42.12 -21.11 -11.66
CA GLU A 21 43.42 -20.52 -12.00
C GLU A 21 44.40 -20.52 -10.81
N HIS A 22 43.89 -20.33 -9.58
CA HIS A 22 44.72 -20.37 -8.37
C HIS A 22 45.07 -21.81 -7.96
N VAL A 23 44.23 -22.80 -8.26
CA VAL A 23 44.47 -24.20 -7.85
C VAL A 23 45.17 -25.05 -8.92
N LYS A 24 45.31 -24.57 -10.16
CA LYS A 24 45.85 -25.35 -11.30
C LYS A 24 47.26 -25.94 -11.08
N GLY A 25 48.07 -25.34 -10.21
CA GLY A 25 49.40 -25.84 -9.86
C GLY A 25 49.39 -26.95 -8.80
N SER A 26 48.26 -27.14 -8.11
CA SER A 26 48.10 -28.09 -6.99
C SER A 26 47.03 -29.15 -7.26
N VAL A 27 46.16 -28.93 -8.25
CA VAL A 27 45.01 -29.79 -8.57
C VAL A 27 45.03 -30.10 -10.06
N ASN A 28 44.91 -31.38 -10.41
CA ASN A 28 44.76 -31.82 -11.80
C ASN A 28 43.32 -31.51 -12.28
N LEU A 29 43.13 -30.33 -12.87
CA LEU A 29 41.84 -29.78 -13.31
C LEU A 29 41.90 -29.41 -14.80
N SER A 30 41.01 -29.99 -15.62
CA SER A 30 40.73 -29.50 -16.97
C SER A 30 39.56 -28.51 -16.95
N VAL A 31 39.60 -27.52 -17.84
CA VAL A 31 38.51 -26.54 -18.02
C VAL A 31 38.06 -26.58 -19.47
N GLU A 32 36.79 -26.91 -19.70
CA GLU A 32 36.20 -27.13 -21.02
C GLU A 32 34.98 -26.22 -21.23
N GLU A 33 34.75 -25.75 -22.46
CA GLU A 33 33.57 -24.93 -22.77
C GLU A 33 32.34 -25.81 -23.04
N GLY A 34 31.20 -25.49 -22.42
CA GLY A 34 29.93 -26.19 -22.59
C GLY A 34 28.71 -25.27 -22.48
N LYS A 35 27.51 -25.87 -22.44
CA LYS A 35 26.24 -25.13 -22.32
C LYS A 35 25.92 -24.72 -20.89
N ASP A 36 26.40 -25.48 -19.90
CA ASP A 36 26.13 -25.27 -18.48
C ASP A 36 27.45 -25.21 -17.70
N THR A 37 27.44 -24.52 -16.56
CA THR A 37 28.58 -24.51 -15.65
C THR A 37 28.48 -25.68 -14.69
N MET A 38 29.44 -26.60 -14.72
CA MET A 38 29.41 -27.81 -13.90
C MET A 38 30.81 -28.35 -13.63
N LEU A 39 31.10 -28.69 -12.37
CA LEU A 39 32.32 -29.41 -12.00
C LEU A 39 32.01 -30.90 -11.85
N HIS A 40 32.65 -31.72 -12.67
CA HIS A 40 32.59 -33.18 -12.59
C HIS A 40 33.72 -33.68 -11.69
N VAL A 41 33.34 -34.27 -10.55
CA VAL A 41 34.28 -34.87 -9.59
C VAL A 41 34.43 -36.37 -9.83
N SER A 42 33.32 -37.03 -10.17
CA SER A 42 33.25 -38.43 -10.61
C SER A 42 31.98 -38.63 -11.46
N ASP A 43 31.79 -39.83 -12.01
CA ASP A 43 30.60 -40.18 -12.81
C ASP A 43 29.28 -40.02 -12.03
N GLN A 44 29.34 -40.02 -10.69
CA GLN A 44 28.18 -39.93 -9.80
C GLN A 44 28.06 -38.59 -9.05
N VAL A 45 29.12 -37.77 -9.02
CA VAL A 45 29.15 -36.54 -8.21
C VAL A 45 29.53 -35.34 -9.07
N GLN A 46 28.58 -34.39 -9.14
CA GLN A 46 28.68 -33.18 -9.94
C GLN A 46 28.18 -31.97 -9.15
N PHE A 47 28.85 -30.82 -9.29
CA PHE A 47 28.41 -29.56 -8.70
C PHE A 47 28.04 -28.58 -9.80
N SER A 48 26.83 -28.01 -9.74
CA SER A 48 26.28 -27.12 -10.77
C SER A 48 26.23 -25.63 -10.35
N ASP A 49 26.41 -25.32 -9.07
CA ASP A 49 26.43 -23.94 -8.58
C ASP A 49 27.87 -23.44 -8.31
N VAL A 50 28.11 -22.16 -8.61
CA VAL A 50 29.45 -21.54 -8.55
C VAL A 50 30.05 -21.57 -7.14
N ASN A 51 29.23 -21.43 -6.10
CA ASN A 51 29.74 -21.42 -4.73
C ASN A 51 30.15 -22.82 -4.25
N SER A 52 29.43 -23.87 -4.62
CA SER A 52 29.85 -25.25 -4.35
C SER A 52 31.10 -25.64 -5.14
N ILE A 53 31.18 -25.24 -6.42
CA ILE A 53 32.35 -25.47 -7.27
C ILE A 53 33.60 -24.81 -6.66
N THR A 54 33.53 -23.53 -6.31
CA THR A 54 34.66 -22.78 -5.73
C THR A 54 35.10 -23.33 -4.38
N ARG A 55 34.15 -23.66 -3.49
CA ARG A 55 34.44 -24.31 -2.20
C ARG A 55 35.14 -25.64 -2.37
N TYR A 56 34.65 -26.49 -3.27
CA TYR A 56 35.24 -27.80 -3.50
C TYR A 56 36.68 -27.66 -4.00
N LEU A 57 36.91 -26.80 -5.01
CA LEU A 57 38.24 -26.55 -5.57
C LEU A 57 39.22 -26.00 -4.52
N ALA A 58 38.79 -25.08 -3.65
CA ALA A 58 39.65 -24.57 -2.57
C ALA A 58 39.98 -25.65 -1.52
N ARG A 59 38.99 -26.49 -1.15
CA ARG A 59 39.16 -27.53 -0.13
C ARG A 59 40.03 -28.70 -0.59
N VAL A 60 40.10 -28.99 -1.89
CA VAL A 60 41.03 -30.00 -2.43
C VAL A 60 42.48 -29.48 -2.53
N ALA A 61 42.71 -28.18 -2.31
CA ALA A 61 44.03 -27.55 -2.27
C ALA A 61 44.24 -26.75 -0.96
N PRO A 62 44.14 -27.38 0.22
CA PRO A 62 44.14 -26.67 1.50
C PRO A 62 45.44 -25.90 1.77
N ALA A 63 46.57 -26.35 1.20
CA ALA A 63 47.88 -25.69 1.32
C ALA A 63 47.89 -24.26 0.73
N LEU A 64 46.94 -23.91 -0.14
CA LEU A 64 46.82 -22.57 -0.73
C LEU A 64 46.06 -21.59 0.17
N GLY A 65 45.47 -22.05 1.28
CA GLY A 65 44.78 -21.17 2.25
C GLY A 65 43.53 -20.46 1.73
N LEU A 66 43.04 -20.78 0.53
CA LEU A 66 41.94 -20.05 -0.13
C LEU A 66 40.62 -20.08 0.64
N TYR A 67 40.43 -21.06 1.51
CA TYR A 67 39.22 -21.22 2.32
C TYR A 67 39.38 -20.73 3.77
N GLY A 68 40.50 -20.07 4.11
CA GLY A 68 40.81 -19.62 5.48
C GLY A 68 41.62 -20.63 6.28
N SER A 69 42.43 -20.12 7.21
CA SER A 69 43.40 -20.90 8.01
C SER A 69 42.83 -21.47 9.31
N ASN A 70 41.70 -20.94 9.77
CA ASN A 70 41.03 -21.33 11.01
C ASN A 70 39.50 -21.22 10.85
N VAL A 71 38.76 -21.69 11.85
CA VAL A 71 37.28 -21.77 11.82
C VAL A 71 36.64 -20.39 11.63
N MET A 72 37.22 -19.34 12.22
CA MET A 72 36.71 -17.98 12.08
C MET A 72 36.86 -17.49 10.64
N GLU A 73 38.04 -17.62 10.05
CA GLU A 73 38.29 -17.23 8.66
C GLU A 73 37.44 -18.05 7.67
N GLN A 74 37.28 -19.35 7.90
CA GLN A 74 36.39 -20.21 7.10
C GLN A 74 34.95 -19.70 7.12
N THR A 75 34.46 -19.27 8.29
CA THR A 75 33.12 -18.72 8.46
C THR A 75 32.98 -17.36 7.79
N GLU A 76 34.00 -16.49 7.89
CA GLU A 76 34.00 -15.20 7.18
C GLU A 76 34.02 -15.39 5.66
N VAL A 77 34.76 -16.39 5.14
CA VAL A 77 34.76 -16.74 3.71
C VAL A 77 33.36 -17.15 3.25
N ASP A 78 32.66 -17.98 4.02
CA ASP A 78 31.28 -18.38 3.69
C ASP A 78 30.30 -17.21 3.73
N HIS A 79 30.44 -16.30 4.69
CA HIS A 79 29.66 -15.07 4.77
C HIS A 79 29.81 -14.23 3.49
N TRP A 80 31.04 -14.00 3.02
CA TRP A 80 31.29 -13.20 1.82
C TRP A 80 30.86 -13.90 0.51
N LEU A 81 30.95 -15.23 0.45
CA LEU A 81 30.38 -16.02 -0.65
C LEU A 81 28.86 -15.84 -0.76
N GLU A 82 28.16 -15.86 0.37
CA GLU A 82 26.71 -15.62 0.42
C GLU A 82 26.35 -14.15 0.12
N PHE A 83 27.15 -13.22 0.63
CA PHE A 83 27.03 -11.79 0.35
C PHE A 83 27.13 -11.51 -1.15
N SER A 84 28.14 -12.09 -1.83
CA SER A 84 28.32 -11.90 -3.27
C SER A 84 27.13 -12.45 -4.08
N ALA A 85 26.61 -13.63 -3.71
CA ALA A 85 25.51 -14.28 -4.41
C ALA A 85 24.14 -13.60 -4.18
N ARG A 86 23.89 -13.03 -3.00
CA ARG A 86 22.55 -12.51 -2.62
C ARG A 86 22.46 -10.99 -2.58
N ARG A 87 23.47 -10.30 -2.04
CA ARG A 87 23.43 -8.85 -1.81
C ARG A 87 23.99 -8.06 -2.98
N LEU A 88 25.08 -8.51 -3.61
CA LEU A 88 25.65 -7.82 -4.79
C LEU A 88 24.93 -8.13 -6.10
N CYS A 89 24.31 -9.30 -6.22
CA CYS A 89 23.54 -9.68 -7.42
C CYS A 89 22.08 -9.18 -7.43
N ALA A 90 21.56 -8.61 -6.32
CA ALA A 90 20.19 -8.08 -6.22
C ALA A 90 20.14 -6.56 -6.50
N GLN A 91 19.38 -6.13 -7.52
CA GLN A 91 19.37 -4.72 -7.97
C GLN A 91 18.77 -3.71 -6.97
N SER A 92 17.96 -4.16 -6.01
CA SER A 92 17.24 -3.26 -5.08
C SER A 92 18.07 -2.79 -3.88
N ASP A 93 19.22 -3.43 -3.58
CA ASP A 93 20.01 -3.17 -2.36
C ASP A 93 21.50 -2.90 -2.64
N LEU A 94 21.87 -2.65 -3.90
CA LEU A 94 23.26 -2.57 -4.33
C LEU A 94 24.04 -1.43 -3.64
N SER A 95 23.41 -0.26 -3.43
CA SER A 95 24.09 0.87 -2.78
C SER A 95 24.40 0.62 -1.31
N SER A 96 23.54 -0.09 -0.58
CA SER A 96 23.82 -0.46 0.81
C SER A 96 24.92 -1.51 0.87
N ALA A 97 24.84 -2.53 0.01
CA ALA A 97 25.86 -3.58 -0.08
C ALA A 97 27.25 -3.00 -0.40
N MET A 98 27.36 -2.04 -1.32
CA MET A 98 28.63 -1.36 -1.62
C MET A 98 29.15 -0.57 -0.43
N GLY A 99 28.27 0.06 0.36
CA GLY A 99 28.65 0.78 1.58
C GLY A 99 29.15 -0.14 2.71
N ASP A 100 28.52 -1.30 2.89
CA ASP A 100 28.94 -2.29 3.89
C ASP A 100 30.30 -2.90 3.51
N LEU A 101 30.50 -3.17 2.21
CA LEU A 101 31.77 -3.67 1.68
C LEU A 101 32.90 -2.64 1.81
N ASP A 102 32.62 -1.36 1.53
CA ASP A 102 33.60 -0.27 1.69
C ASP A 102 34.06 -0.12 3.15
N LYS A 103 33.14 -0.23 4.11
CA LYS A 103 33.46 -0.23 5.55
C LYS A 103 34.31 -1.43 5.96
N ALA A 104 33.98 -2.63 5.49
CA ALA A 104 34.75 -3.83 5.79
C ALA A 104 36.20 -3.73 5.27
N LEU A 105 36.40 -3.03 4.14
CA LEU A 105 37.69 -2.82 3.49
C LEU A 105 38.46 -1.60 4.00
N ALA A 106 37.91 -0.84 4.96
CA ALA A 106 38.53 0.39 5.46
C ALA A 106 39.95 0.20 6.00
N LEU A 107 40.16 -0.91 6.73
CA LEU A 107 41.45 -1.25 7.36
C LEU A 107 42.06 -2.57 6.86
N ARG A 108 41.49 -3.17 5.80
CA ARG A 108 41.88 -4.52 5.33
C ARG A 108 42.40 -4.51 3.90
N THR A 109 43.43 -5.30 3.61
CA THR A 109 43.95 -5.49 2.24
C THR A 109 43.20 -6.59 1.49
N PHE A 110 42.72 -7.60 2.22
CA PHE A 110 41.87 -8.71 1.74
C PHE A 110 40.63 -8.79 2.63
N LEU A 111 39.54 -9.37 2.13
CA LEU A 111 38.29 -9.45 2.90
C LEU A 111 38.42 -10.31 4.16
N VAL A 112 39.20 -11.39 4.07
CA VAL A 112 39.43 -12.35 5.16
C VAL A 112 40.92 -12.62 5.30
N GLY A 113 41.42 -12.57 6.53
CA GLY A 113 42.82 -12.87 6.86
C GLY A 113 43.84 -11.91 6.20
N HIS A 114 45.03 -12.45 5.90
CA HIS A 114 46.18 -11.69 5.39
C HIS A 114 46.59 -12.05 3.95
N SER A 115 45.81 -12.88 3.26
CA SER A 115 46.07 -13.33 1.88
C SER A 115 44.76 -13.40 1.08
N VAL A 116 44.86 -13.55 -0.25
CA VAL A 116 43.68 -13.74 -1.11
C VAL A 116 42.92 -14.99 -0.68
N THR A 117 41.60 -14.86 -0.49
CA THR A 117 40.69 -15.98 -0.19
C THR A 117 39.53 -16.04 -1.20
N LEU A 118 38.69 -17.08 -1.11
CA LEU A 118 37.47 -17.16 -1.93
C LEU A 118 36.54 -15.95 -1.74
N ALA A 119 36.56 -15.31 -0.56
CA ALA A 119 35.82 -14.07 -0.33
C ALA A 119 36.20 -13.01 -1.36
N ASP A 120 37.51 -12.82 -1.57
CA ASP A 120 38.03 -11.84 -2.52
C ASP A 120 37.71 -12.21 -3.97
N LEU A 121 37.87 -13.49 -4.34
CA LEU A 121 37.62 -13.97 -5.70
C LEU A 121 36.15 -13.77 -6.10
N CYS A 122 35.21 -14.16 -5.23
CA CYS A 122 33.79 -14.14 -5.54
C CYS A 122 33.17 -12.75 -5.46
N VAL A 123 33.57 -11.93 -4.48
CA VAL A 123 33.12 -10.53 -4.40
C VAL A 123 33.64 -9.72 -5.58
N TRP A 124 34.90 -9.91 -5.97
CA TRP A 124 35.45 -9.23 -7.15
C TRP A 124 34.72 -9.66 -8.43
N ALA A 125 34.47 -10.96 -8.60
CA ALA A 125 33.74 -11.49 -9.74
C ALA A 125 32.32 -10.92 -9.85
N ALA A 126 31.60 -10.82 -8.73
CA ALA A 126 30.26 -10.23 -8.68
C ALA A 126 30.29 -8.73 -9.07
N LEU A 127 31.24 -7.97 -8.54
CA LEU A 127 31.43 -6.55 -8.87
C LEU A 127 31.81 -6.31 -10.34
N LYS A 128 32.66 -7.18 -10.91
CA LYS A 128 33.01 -7.11 -12.34
C LYS A 128 31.80 -7.39 -13.23
N GLY A 129 30.90 -8.30 -12.80
CA GLY A 129 29.65 -8.64 -13.50
C GLY A 129 28.62 -7.50 -13.58
N ILE A 130 28.52 -6.67 -12.54
CA ILE A 130 27.59 -5.52 -12.49
C ILE A 130 28.12 -4.25 -13.19
N GLY A 131 29.41 -4.23 -13.53
CA GLY A 131 30.09 -3.16 -14.28
C GLY A 131 30.85 -2.17 -13.38
N GLU A 132 32.15 -2.01 -13.66
CA GLU A 132 33.11 -1.13 -12.93
C GLU A 132 32.65 0.32 -12.73
N SER A 133 31.71 0.82 -13.53
CA SER A 133 31.29 2.23 -13.53
C SER A 133 30.36 2.64 -12.37
N GLN A 134 29.89 1.70 -11.54
CA GLN A 134 28.98 2.02 -10.42
C GLN A 134 29.69 2.33 -9.09
N ALA A 135 30.94 1.89 -8.91
CA ALA A 135 31.75 2.25 -7.75
C ALA A 135 32.43 3.61 -8.02
N LYS A 136 31.79 4.72 -7.64
CA LYS A 136 32.39 6.05 -7.77
C LYS A 136 33.52 6.20 -6.73
N PRO A 137 34.74 6.60 -7.13
CA PRO A 137 35.89 6.74 -6.22
C PRO A 137 35.61 7.66 -5.02
N ASN A 138 34.79 8.70 -5.22
CA ASN A 138 34.42 9.67 -4.18
C ASN A 138 33.37 9.13 -3.18
N SER A 139 32.71 8.02 -3.49
CA SER A 139 31.64 7.45 -2.65
C SER A 139 32.07 6.18 -1.93
N TYR A 140 33.00 5.39 -2.50
CA TYR A 140 33.49 4.13 -1.91
C TYR A 140 35.02 4.00 -2.12
N PRO A 141 35.83 4.82 -1.43
CA PRO A 141 37.27 4.90 -1.68
C PRO A 141 38.02 3.61 -1.34
N HIS A 142 37.61 2.89 -0.29
CA HIS A 142 38.28 1.67 0.16
C HIS A 142 37.96 0.49 -0.76
N LEU A 143 36.71 0.40 -1.22
CA LEU A 143 36.27 -0.55 -2.22
C LEU A 143 37.00 -0.34 -3.56
N CYS A 144 37.06 0.90 -4.05
CA CYS A 144 37.77 1.21 -5.29
C CYS A 144 39.26 0.84 -5.21
N ARG A 145 39.93 1.16 -4.08
CA ARG A 145 41.32 0.77 -3.83
C ARG A 145 41.51 -0.75 -3.89
N TRP A 146 40.69 -1.50 -3.15
CA TRP A 146 40.77 -2.96 -3.10
C TRP A 146 40.49 -3.59 -4.47
N PHE A 147 39.46 -3.11 -5.18
CA PHE A 147 39.08 -3.63 -6.49
C PHE A 147 40.18 -3.38 -7.54
N SER A 148 40.78 -2.18 -7.57
CA SER A 148 41.91 -1.87 -8.44
C SER A 148 43.15 -2.71 -8.09
N PHE A 149 43.42 -2.91 -6.79
CA PHE A 149 44.52 -3.74 -6.33
C PHE A 149 44.38 -5.19 -6.81
N LEU A 150 43.22 -5.84 -6.60
CA LEU A 150 43.01 -7.21 -7.10
C LEU A 150 43.02 -7.29 -8.62
N SER A 151 42.40 -6.33 -9.32
CA SER A 151 42.37 -6.30 -10.79
C SER A 151 43.76 -6.21 -11.42
N SER A 152 44.75 -5.65 -10.71
CA SER A 152 46.14 -5.56 -11.16
C SER A 152 46.93 -6.86 -11.03
N GLN A 153 46.43 -7.85 -10.27
CA GLN A 153 47.12 -9.12 -10.07
C GLN A 153 46.96 -10.05 -11.28
N VAL A 154 47.98 -10.85 -11.57
CA VAL A 154 48.05 -11.71 -12.76
C VAL A 154 46.82 -12.61 -12.94
N PRO A 155 46.33 -13.37 -11.94
CA PRO A 155 45.16 -14.25 -12.12
C PRO A 155 43.86 -13.50 -12.45
N PHE A 156 43.69 -12.31 -11.88
CA PHE A 156 42.51 -11.46 -12.10
C PHE A 156 42.54 -10.79 -13.47
N SER A 157 43.72 -10.34 -13.88
CA SER A 157 43.95 -9.81 -15.22
C SER A 157 43.80 -10.89 -16.29
N SER A 158 44.28 -12.13 -16.06
CA SER A 158 44.23 -13.22 -17.04
C SER A 158 42.81 -13.75 -17.23
N VAL A 159 42.08 -14.04 -16.17
CA VAL A 159 40.68 -14.47 -16.23
C VAL A 159 39.79 -13.30 -16.67
N GLY A 160 40.03 -12.11 -16.13
CA GLY A 160 39.30 -10.90 -16.48
C GLY A 160 39.41 -10.54 -17.96
N SER A 161 40.62 -10.52 -18.53
CA SER A 161 40.82 -10.17 -19.95
C SER A 161 40.39 -11.27 -20.92
N LYS A 162 40.68 -12.55 -20.59
CA LYS A 162 40.35 -13.71 -21.45
C LYS A 162 38.84 -13.91 -21.60
N TRP A 163 38.06 -13.59 -20.56
CA TRP A 163 36.61 -13.76 -20.56
C TRP A 163 35.82 -12.44 -20.69
N ALA A 164 36.49 -11.27 -20.60
CA ALA A 164 35.87 -9.96 -20.82
C ALA A 164 35.37 -9.74 -22.26
N SER A 165 36.05 -10.30 -23.27
CA SER A 165 35.66 -10.13 -24.68
C SER A 165 34.33 -10.83 -25.01
N LYS A 166 34.02 -11.97 -24.38
CA LYS A 166 32.72 -12.67 -24.50
C LYS A 166 31.60 -11.98 -23.70
N ILE A 167 31.92 -11.35 -22.55
CA ILE A 167 30.98 -10.50 -21.79
C ILE A 167 30.62 -9.22 -22.58
N SER A 168 31.56 -8.68 -23.36
CA SER A 168 31.33 -7.50 -24.20
C SER A 168 30.69 -7.82 -25.56
N ALA A 169 30.85 -9.05 -26.09
CA ALA A 169 30.18 -9.49 -27.31
C ALA A 169 28.65 -9.65 -27.13
N ILE A 170 28.18 -9.92 -25.92
CA ILE A 170 26.75 -9.90 -25.54
C ILE A 170 26.18 -8.46 -25.54
N LYS A 171 27.06 -7.44 -25.47
CA LYS A 171 26.68 -6.02 -25.56
C LYS A 171 26.85 -5.41 -26.97
N ALA A 172 27.42 -6.14 -27.93
CA ALA A 172 27.83 -5.59 -29.24
C ALA A 172 27.22 -6.28 -30.47
N THR A 173 26.26 -7.20 -30.29
CA THR A 173 25.23 -7.41 -31.32
C THR A 173 24.25 -6.23 -31.19
N PRO A 174 23.73 -5.63 -32.28
CA PRO A 174 22.65 -4.67 -32.16
C PRO A 174 21.41 -5.44 -31.68
N VAL A 175 21.33 -5.59 -30.36
CA VAL A 175 20.08 -5.82 -29.66
C VAL A 175 19.31 -4.54 -29.93
N GLU A 176 18.40 -4.60 -30.92
CA GLU A 176 17.17 -3.83 -30.83
C GLU A 176 16.79 -3.81 -29.34
N LYS A 177 16.69 -2.62 -28.75
CA LYS A 177 16.27 -2.47 -27.36
C LYS A 177 14.89 -3.10 -27.21
N GLU A 178 14.83 -4.41 -27.01
CA GLU A 178 13.77 -5.02 -26.27
C GLU A 178 13.99 -4.55 -24.83
N LYS A 179 13.32 -3.44 -24.52
CA LYS A 179 12.89 -3.13 -23.16
C LYS A 179 12.55 -4.46 -22.51
N LYS A 180 13.18 -4.83 -21.39
CA LYS A 180 12.62 -5.84 -20.50
C LYS A 180 11.17 -5.41 -20.28
N GLN A 181 10.24 -6.08 -20.95
CA GLN A 181 8.83 -5.83 -20.77
C GLN A 181 8.55 -6.17 -19.31
N ASP A 182 7.85 -5.28 -18.61
CA ASP A 182 7.19 -5.60 -17.35
C ASP A 182 6.16 -6.69 -17.68
N LEU A 183 6.59 -7.94 -17.87
CA LEU A 183 5.72 -9.07 -18.06
C LEU A 183 5.32 -9.51 -16.66
N GLY A 184 4.01 -9.46 -16.39
CA GLY A 184 3.47 -10.03 -15.16
C GLY A 184 3.77 -11.53 -15.11
N LYS A 185 3.56 -12.16 -13.95
CA LYS A 185 3.58 -13.63 -13.87
C LYS A 185 2.44 -14.16 -14.74
N PHE A 186 2.75 -14.53 -15.97
CA PHE A 186 1.87 -15.36 -16.79
C PHE A 186 1.89 -16.76 -16.21
N VAL A 187 0.71 -17.32 -15.98
CA VAL A 187 0.57 -18.60 -15.31
C VAL A 187 0.62 -19.71 -16.34
N GLU A 188 1.25 -20.83 -15.99
CA GLU A 188 1.21 -22.05 -16.78
C GLU A 188 -0.25 -22.52 -16.90
N LEU A 189 -0.79 -22.48 -18.12
CA LEU A 189 -2.11 -23.03 -18.41
C LEU A 189 -2.05 -24.56 -18.22
N PRO A 190 -2.91 -25.15 -17.38
CA PRO A 190 -2.84 -26.57 -17.04
C PRO A 190 -3.09 -27.44 -18.27
N GLY A 191 -2.13 -28.32 -18.59
CA GLY A 191 -2.24 -29.20 -19.77
C GLY A 191 -2.15 -28.45 -21.11
N ALA A 192 -1.62 -27.22 -21.12
CA ALA A 192 -1.39 -26.49 -22.36
C ALA A 192 -0.21 -27.08 -23.14
N GLU A 193 -0.49 -27.47 -24.39
CA GLU A 193 0.50 -27.94 -25.34
C GLU A 193 0.63 -26.94 -26.50
N MET A 194 1.87 -26.72 -26.94
CA MET A 194 2.18 -25.85 -28.07
C MET A 194 1.41 -26.31 -29.32
N GLY A 195 0.67 -25.40 -29.96
CA GLY A 195 -0.16 -25.65 -31.13
C GLY A 195 -1.57 -26.19 -30.84
N LYS A 196 -1.88 -26.57 -29.60
CA LYS A 196 -3.18 -27.19 -29.23
C LYS A 196 -4.07 -26.33 -28.32
N VAL A 197 -3.58 -25.19 -27.85
CA VAL A 197 -4.37 -24.27 -27.03
C VAL A 197 -5.47 -23.63 -27.88
N VAL A 198 -6.72 -23.67 -27.40
CA VAL A 198 -7.87 -23.01 -28.00
C VAL A 198 -8.53 -22.20 -26.90
N VAL A 199 -8.57 -20.88 -27.09
CA VAL A 199 -9.16 -19.91 -26.17
C VAL A 199 -10.27 -19.14 -26.87
N ARG A 200 -11.16 -18.49 -26.11
CA ARG A 200 -12.26 -17.72 -26.69
C ARG A 200 -12.46 -16.36 -26.03
N PHE A 201 -12.84 -15.37 -26.81
CA PHE A 201 -13.40 -14.11 -26.33
C PHE A 201 -14.89 -14.07 -26.67
N PRO A 202 -15.79 -14.24 -25.68
CA PRO A 202 -17.23 -14.31 -25.92
C PRO A 202 -17.99 -13.02 -25.52
N PRO A 203 -17.97 -11.92 -26.30
CA PRO A 203 -18.71 -10.72 -25.94
C PRO A 203 -20.22 -10.82 -26.23
N GLU A 204 -21.02 -10.20 -25.36
CA GLU A 204 -22.44 -9.91 -25.62
C GLU A 204 -22.57 -8.60 -26.41
N ALA A 205 -23.37 -8.61 -27.49
CA ALA A 205 -23.69 -7.45 -28.35
C ALA A 205 -24.69 -6.47 -27.70
N SER A 206 -24.43 -6.08 -26.46
CA SER A 206 -25.30 -5.25 -25.62
C SER A 206 -24.73 -3.87 -25.28
N GLY A 207 -23.61 -3.47 -25.89
CA GLY A 207 -22.96 -2.17 -25.71
C GLY A 207 -21.50 -2.14 -26.13
N TYR A 208 -20.86 -0.96 -26.02
CA TYR A 208 -19.46 -0.72 -26.39
C TYR A 208 -18.47 -1.49 -25.50
N LEU A 209 -17.29 -1.81 -26.04
CA LEU A 209 -16.23 -2.42 -25.24
C LEU A 209 -15.59 -1.39 -24.31
N HIS A 210 -15.38 -1.82 -23.07
CA HIS A 210 -14.63 -1.07 -22.06
C HIS A 210 -13.31 -1.77 -21.75
N ILE A 211 -12.41 -1.08 -21.05
CA ILE A 211 -11.07 -1.59 -20.70
C ILE A 211 -11.07 -2.98 -20.05
N GLY A 212 -12.10 -3.34 -19.26
CA GLY A 212 -12.27 -4.70 -18.73
C GLY A 212 -12.46 -5.77 -19.83
N HIS A 213 -13.27 -5.49 -20.87
CA HIS A 213 -13.40 -6.36 -22.03
C HIS A 213 -12.10 -6.38 -22.86
N ALA A 214 -11.42 -5.24 -22.99
CA ALA A 214 -10.12 -5.17 -23.66
C ALA A 214 -9.08 -6.07 -22.97
N LYS A 215 -9.07 -6.10 -21.62
CA LYS A 215 -8.23 -7.04 -20.85
C LYS A 215 -8.54 -8.49 -21.21
N ALA A 216 -9.81 -8.88 -21.22
CA ALA A 216 -10.23 -10.23 -21.58
C ALA A 216 -9.77 -10.61 -23.00
N ALA A 217 -10.05 -9.75 -23.97
CA ALA A 217 -9.74 -10.00 -25.38
C ALA A 217 -8.22 -10.09 -25.63
N LEU A 218 -7.45 -9.17 -25.03
CA LEU A 218 -5.98 -9.13 -25.16
C LEU A 218 -5.30 -10.29 -24.42
N LEU A 219 -5.83 -10.74 -23.28
CA LEU A 219 -5.31 -11.91 -22.58
C LEU A 219 -5.53 -13.20 -23.40
N ASN A 220 -6.71 -13.35 -24.01
CA ASN A 220 -6.97 -14.48 -24.91
C ASN A 220 -6.03 -14.44 -26.14
N GLN A 221 -5.84 -13.28 -26.77
CA GLN A 221 -4.88 -13.15 -27.87
C GLN A 221 -3.43 -13.46 -27.43
N HIS A 222 -3.05 -13.06 -26.22
CA HIS A 222 -1.71 -13.36 -25.69
C HIS A 222 -1.46 -14.87 -25.60
N TYR A 223 -2.41 -15.65 -25.07
CA TYR A 223 -2.27 -17.11 -24.99
C TYR A 223 -2.34 -17.78 -26.36
N GLN A 224 -3.17 -17.29 -27.29
CA GLN A 224 -3.16 -17.73 -28.69
C GLN A 224 -1.78 -17.57 -29.30
N LEU A 225 -1.16 -16.38 -29.20
CA LEU A 225 0.14 -16.10 -29.81
C LEU A 225 1.27 -16.91 -29.16
N ASN A 226 1.33 -16.94 -27.83
CA ASN A 226 2.42 -17.61 -27.10
C ASN A 226 2.41 -19.13 -27.28
N PHE A 227 1.23 -19.74 -27.33
CA PHE A 227 1.09 -21.18 -27.51
C PHE A 227 0.88 -21.59 -28.97
N LYS A 228 0.99 -20.66 -29.93
CA LYS A 228 0.63 -20.89 -31.35
C LYS A 228 -0.73 -21.58 -31.50
N GLY A 229 -1.66 -21.21 -30.63
CA GLY A 229 -3.00 -21.75 -30.50
C GLY A 229 -4.01 -21.03 -31.38
N LYS A 230 -5.29 -21.21 -31.07
CA LYS A 230 -6.43 -20.56 -31.76
C LYS A 230 -7.23 -19.67 -30.83
N LEU A 231 -7.67 -18.53 -31.34
CA LEU A 231 -8.59 -17.58 -30.71
C LEU A 231 -9.94 -17.61 -31.42
N ILE A 232 -10.98 -18.05 -30.71
CA ILE A 232 -12.36 -17.99 -31.18
C ILE A 232 -13.00 -16.68 -30.69
N MET A 233 -13.49 -15.87 -31.62
CA MET A 233 -14.36 -14.75 -31.33
C MET A 233 -15.81 -15.22 -31.43
N ARG A 234 -16.50 -15.30 -30.28
CA ARG A 234 -17.88 -15.80 -30.28
C ARG A 234 -18.87 -14.77 -29.77
N PHE A 235 -19.83 -14.37 -30.58
CA PHE A 235 -20.92 -13.57 -30.06
C PHE A 235 -21.82 -14.43 -29.18
N ASP A 236 -21.98 -14.01 -27.92
CA ASP A 236 -22.89 -14.67 -26.99
C ASP A 236 -24.29 -14.11 -27.18
N ASP A 237 -24.95 -14.61 -28.23
CA ASP A 237 -26.25 -14.14 -28.71
C ASP A 237 -27.40 -15.01 -28.18
N THR A 238 -27.53 -15.09 -26.86
CA THR A 238 -28.60 -15.91 -26.23
C THR A 238 -29.85 -15.10 -25.87
N ASN A 239 -29.81 -13.77 -25.86
CA ASN A 239 -30.89 -12.90 -25.41
C ASN A 239 -31.41 -11.97 -26.51
N PRO A 240 -32.53 -12.34 -27.17
CA PRO A 240 -33.07 -11.58 -28.31
C PRO A 240 -33.52 -10.15 -27.95
N GLU A 241 -33.76 -9.82 -26.68
CA GLU A 241 -34.21 -8.48 -26.27
C GLU A 241 -33.06 -7.48 -26.08
N LYS A 242 -31.82 -7.95 -25.94
CA LYS A 242 -30.67 -7.10 -25.59
C LYS A 242 -29.68 -6.90 -26.74
N GLU A 243 -29.72 -7.78 -27.73
CA GLU A 243 -28.78 -7.79 -28.84
C GLU A 243 -29.23 -6.84 -29.93
N LYS A 244 -28.29 -6.03 -30.43
CA LYS A 244 -28.50 -5.14 -31.57
C LYS A 244 -27.36 -5.31 -32.56
N GLU A 245 -27.71 -5.40 -33.84
CA GLU A 245 -26.76 -5.53 -34.95
C GLU A 245 -25.72 -4.40 -34.95
N ASP A 246 -26.13 -3.18 -34.60
CA ASP A 246 -25.23 -2.02 -34.48
C ASP A 246 -24.08 -2.24 -33.48
N PHE A 247 -24.34 -2.95 -32.36
CA PHE A 247 -23.30 -3.20 -31.36
C PHE A 247 -22.33 -4.29 -31.80
N GLU A 248 -22.75 -5.27 -32.60
CA GLU A 248 -21.84 -6.27 -33.17
C GLU A 248 -20.78 -5.60 -34.05
N LYS A 249 -21.24 -4.71 -34.94
CA LYS A 249 -20.35 -3.94 -35.81
C LYS A 249 -19.35 -3.11 -35.01
N VAL A 250 -19.83 -2.39 -33.99
CA VAL A 250 -18.99 -1.59 -33.10
C VAL A 250 -17.96 -2.43 -32.34
N ILE A 251 -18.34 -3.61 -31.85
CA ILE A 251 -17.44 -4.53 -31.15
C ILE A 251 -16.35 -5.02 -32.10
N LEU A 252 -16.68 -5.36 -33.35
CA LEU A 252 -15.69 -5.75 -34.36
C LEU A 252 -14.72 -4.61 -34.68
N GLU A 253 -15.22 -3.39 -34.79
CA GLU A 253 -14.39 -2.19 -34.95
C GLU A 253 -13.45 -1.98 -33.74
N ASP A 254 -13.95 -2.13 -32.50
CA ASP A 254 -13.15 -1.99 -31.28
C ASP A 254 -12.07 -3.10 -31.17
N VAL A 255 -12.41 -4.34 -31.55
CA VAL A 255 -11.47 -5.47 -31.61
C VAL A 255 -10.37 -5.20 -32.65
N ALA A 256 -10.74 -4.65 -33.81
CA ALA A 256 -9.79 -4.23 -34.83
C ALA A 256 -8.90 -3.07 -34.33
N MET A 257 -9.45 -2.08 -33.62
CA MET A 257 -8.69 -0.98 -33.00
C MET A 257 -7.67 -1.49 -31.98
N LEU A 258 -7.96 -2.58 -31.26
CA LEU A 258 -7.03 -3.23 -30.33
C LEU A 258 -5.97 -4.12 -31.03
N HIS A 259 -5.98 -4.18 -32.36
CA HIS A 259 -5.15 -5.05 -33.18
C HIS A 259 -5.29 -6.54 -32.79
N ILE A 260 -6.52 -6.96 -32.46
CA ILE A 260 -6.85 -8.35 -32.15
C ILE A 260 -7.25 -9.08 -33.43
N LYS A 261 -6.71 -10.29 -33.63
CA LYS A 261 -6.95 -11.12 -34.82
C LYS A 261 -7.47 -12.49 -34.41
N PRO A 262 -8.79 -12.69 -34.38
CA PRO A 262 -9.39 -14.00 -34.16
C PRO A 262 -9.13 -14.96 -35.35
N ASP A 263 -9.00 -16.25 -35.06
CA ASP A 263 -8.85 -17.30 -36.07
C ASP A 263 -10.20 -17.82 -36.57
N GLN A 264 -11.24 -17.69 -35.74
CA GLN A 264 -12.57 -18.17 -36.03
C GLN A 264 -13.63 -17.22 -35.45
N PHE A 265 -14.72 -17.03 -36.19
CA PHE A 265 -15.89 -16.30 -35.74
C PHE A 265 -17.07 -17.27 -35.64
N THR A 266 -17.76 -17.27 -34.51
CA THR A 266 -18.96 -18.07 -34.28
C THR A 266 -20.02 -17.29 -33.52
N TYR A 267 -21.23 -17.83 -33.51
CA TYR A 267 -22.33 -17.34 -32.70
C TYR A 267 -22.84 -18.48 -31.82
N THR A 268 -23.32 -18.16 -30.63
CA THR A 268 -23.95 -19.17 -29.76
C THR A 268 -25.24 -19.70 -30.39
N SER A 269 -25.93 -18.87 -31.17
CA SER A 269 -27.11 -19.26 -31.95
C SER A 269 -26.83 -20.27 -33.07
N ASP A 270 -25.59 -20.38 -33.55
CA ASP A 270 -25.20 -21.44 -34.50
C ASP A 270 -25.39 -22.84 -33.86
N HIS A 271 -25.39 -22.91 -32.53
CA HIS A 271 -25.49 -24.15 -31.75
C HIS A 271 -26.86 -24.36 -31.09
N PHE A 272 -27.85 -23.48 -31.31
CA PHE A 272 -29.19 -23.61 -30.71
C PHE A 272 -29.84 -24.99 -30.94
N PRO A 273 -29.81 -25.61 -32.14
CA PRO A 273 -30.32 -26.96 -32.32
C PRO A 273 -29.69 -28.00 -31.40
N THR A 274 -28.37 -27.88 -31.15
CA THR A 274 -27.63 -28.78 -30.27
C THR A 274 -27.96 -28.50 -28.80
N ILE A 275 -28.00 -27.24 -28.40
CA ILE A 275 -28.32 -26.83 -27.02
C ILE A 275 -29.75 -27.23 -26.65
N LEU A 276 -30.71 -27.10 -27.56
CA LEU A 276 -32.11 -27.54 -27.36
C LEU A 276 -32.19 -29.04 -27.14
N ARG A 277 -31.54 -29.83 -27.99
CA ARG A 277 -31.50 -31.30 -27.86
C ARG A 277 -30.90 -31.73 -26.52
N MET A 278 -29.87 -31.02 -26.05
CA MET A 278 -29.26 -31.28 -24.74
C MET A 278 -30.20 -30.89 -23.58
N GLY A 279 -30.94 -29.79 -23.72
CA GLY A 279 -32.00 -29.43 -22.76
C GLY A 279 -33.08 -30.51 -22.67
N GLU A 280 -33.56 -31.00 -23.81
CA GLU A 280 -34.56 -32.08 -23.88
C GLU A 280 -34.04 -33.38 -23.27
N LYS A 281 -32.76 -33.72 -23.49
CA LYS A 281 -32.09 -34.85 -22.82
C LYS A 281 -32.14 -34.71 -21.30
N LEU A 282 -31.84 -33.54 -20.74
CA LEU A 282 -31.90 -33.33 -19.28
C LEU A 282 -33.32 -33.45 -18.72
N LEU A 283 -34.35 -33.05 -19.47
CA LEU A 283 -35.74 -33.26 -19.07
C LEU A 283 -36.09 -34.75 -19.06
N GLN A 284 -35.70 -35.49 -20.10
CA GLN A 284 -35.94 -36.93 -20.24
C GLN A 284 -35.25 -37.76 -19.15
N GLU A 285 -34.02 -37.41 -18.79
CA GLU A 285 -33.25 -38.06 -17.73
C GLU A 285 -33.67 -37.61 -16.32
N GLY A 286 -34.62 -36.67 -16.22
CA GLY A 286 -35.13 -36.16 -14.95
C GLY A 286 -34.17 -35.22 -14.22
N ASN A 287 -33.09 -34.78 -14.87
CA ASN A 287 -32.08 -33.84 -14.37
C ASN A 287 -32.52 -32.36 -14.46
N ALA A 288 -33.65 -32.09 -15.11
CA ALA A 288 -34.28 -30.78 -15.20
C ALA A 288 -35.81 -30.88 -15.09
N TYR A 289 -36.48 -29.73 -14.94
CA TYR A 289 -37.94 -29.61 -14.92
C TYR A 289 -38.40 -28.25 -15.44
N ILE A 290 -39.67 -28.12 -15.80
CA ILE A 290 -40.28 -26.85 -16.20
C ILE A 290 -41.00 -26.23 -15.01
N ASP A 291 -40.76 -24.95 -14.77
CA ASP A 291 -41.24 -24.21 -13.61
C ASP A 291 -42.03 -22.98 -14.04
N ASP A 292 -43.28 -22.89 -13.58
CA ASP A 292 -44.20 -21.77 -13.81
C ASP A 292 -44.27 -20.80 -12.61
N THR A 293 -43.42 -21.00 -11.60
CA THR A 293 -43.34 -20.12 -10.43
C THR A 293 -42.88 -18.71 -10.86
N PRO A 294 -43.60 -17.63 -10.48
CA PRO A 294 -43.20 -16.26 -10.79
C PRO A 294 -41.76 -15.94 -10.35
N PRO A 295 -40.99 -15.14 -11.11
CA PRO A 295 -39.57 -14.90 -10.84
C PRO A 295 -39.22 -14.40 -9.42
N ASP A 296 -40.05 -13.54 -8.83
CA ASP A 296 -39.81 -13.00 -7.49
C ASP A 296 -39.99 -14.07 -6.40
N VAL A 297 -41.01 -14.93 -6.55
CA VAL A 297 -41.24 -16.07 -5.66
C VAL A 297 -40.11 -17.10 -5.83
N MET A 298 -39.71 -17.37 -7.06
CA MET A 298 -38.60 -18.27 -7.36
C MET A 298 -37.29 -17.80 -6.72
N LYS A 299 -37.03 -16.48 -6.71
CA LYS A 299 -35.86 -15.90 -6.04
C LYS A 299 -35.93 -16.14 -4.52
N GLN A 300 -37.07 -15.87 -3.90
CA GLN A 300 -37.29 -16.12 -2.47
C GLN A 300 -37.13 -17.61 -2.11
N GLU A 301 -37.72 -18.51 -2.91
CA GLU A 301 -37.58 -19.96 -2.72
C GLU A 301 -36.11 -20.39 -2.76
N ARG A 302 -35.31 -19.86 -3.69
CA ARG A 302 -33.86 -20.15 -3.78
C ARG A 302 -33.07 -19.57 -2.60
N GLU A 303 -33.42 -18.39 -2.11
CA GLU A 303 -32.79 -17.78 -0.92
C GLU A 303 -33.10 -18.59 0.34
N GLN A 304 -34.36 -19.02 0.49
CA GLN A 304 -34.86 -19.81 1.62
C GLN A 304 -34.61 -21.32 1.49
N ARG A 305 -33.97 -21.78 0.41
CA ARG A 305 -33.67 -23.20 0.14
C ARG A 305 -34.92 -24.09 0.01
N VAL A 306 -36.03 -23.50 -0.43
CA VAL A 306 -37.32 -24.17 -0.65
C VAL A 306 -37.38 -24.73 -2.08
N LYS A 307 -37.71 -26.01 -2.21
CA LYS A 307 -37.90 -26.66 -3.52
C LYS A 307 -39.19 -26.17 -4.17
N SER A 308 -39.13 -25.78 -5.45
CA SER A 308 -40.33 -25.42 -6.22
C SER A 308 -41.35 -26.56 -6.24
N ARG A 309 -42.64 -26.20 -6.25
CA ARG A 309 -43.76 -27.15 -6.43
C ARG A 309 -43.62 -28.00 -7.70
N ASN A 310 -42.99 -27.45 -8.73
CA ASN A 310 -42.81 -28.10 -10.03
C ASN A 310 -41.63 -29.08 -10.08
N ARG A 311 -40.75 -29.06 -9.07
CA ARG A 311 -39.55 -29.92 -9.04
C ARG A 311 -39.87 -31.42 -9.07
N LYS A 312 -41.08 -31.81 -8.62
CA LYS A 312 -41.60 -33.19 -8.59
C LYS A 312 -42.48 -33.55 -9.80
N ASN A 313 -42.61 -32.67 -10.79
CA ASN A 313 -43.37 -32.99 -12.01
C ASN A 313 -42.81 -34.24 -12.71
N SER A 314 -43.69 -35.06 -13.29
CA SER A 314 -43.29 -36.20 -14.12
C SER A 314 -42.62 -35.72 -15.41
N VAL A 315 -41.88 -36.62 -16.09
CA VAL A 315 -41.22 -36.30 -17.36
C VAL A 315 -42.26 -35.87 -18.41
N GLU A 316 -43.39 -36.56 -18.49
CA GLU A 316 -44.48 -36.27 -19.44
C GLU A 316 -45.06 -34.87 -19.21
N LYS A 317 -45.30 -34.50 -17.95
CA LYS A 317 -45.80 -33.17 -17.60
C LYS A 317 -44.80 -32.07 -17.96
N ASN A 318 -43.51 -32.29 -17.65
CA ASN A 318 -42.46 -31.35 -18.02
C ASN A 318 -42.34 -31.19 -19.54
N MET A 319 -42.46 -32.28 -20.31
CA MET A 319 -42.42 -32.25 -21.77
C MET A 319 -43.63 -31.50 -22.36
N GLN A 320 -44.83 -31.66 -21.80
CA GLN A 320 -46.01 -30.88 -22.21
C GLN A 320 -45.80 -29.38 -21.99
N MET A 321 -45.32 -28.98 -20.81
CA MET A 321 -45.01 -27.58 -20.52
C MET A 321 -43.88 -27.04 -21.41
N TRP A 322 -42.89 -27.88 -21.74
CA TRP A 322 -41.80 -27.52 -22.65
C TRP A 322 -42.29 -27.26 -24.09
N GLU A 323 -43.24 -28.05 -24.60
CA GLU A 323 -43.85 -27.80 -25.91
C GLU A 323 -44.60 -26.46 -25.95
N GLU A 324 -45.28 -26.10 -24.85
CA GLU A 324 -45.94 -24.78 -24.72
C GLU A 324 -44.90 -23.64 -24.72
N MET A 325 -43.77 -23.82 -24.03
CA MET A 325 -42.65 -22.88 -24.11
C MET A 325 -42.09 -22.75 -25.54
N LYS A 326 -41.88 -23.87 -26.26
CA LYS A 326 -41.36 -23.86 -27.65
C LYS A 326 -42.30 -23.15 -28.62
N LYS A 327 -43.62 -23.26 -28.42
CA LYS A 327 -44.63 -22.53 -29.20
C LYS A 327 -44.74 -21.05 -28.82
N GLY A 328 -44.23 -20.66 -27.65
CA GLY A 328 -44.33 -19.28 -27.15
C GLY A 328 -45.75 -18.88 -26.76
N THR A 329 -46.57 -19.83 -26.27
CA THR A 329 -47.95 -19.55 -25.83
C THR A 329 -47.96 -18.61 -24.62
N GLU A 330 -49.12 -18.06 -24.26
CA GLU A 330 -49.23 -17.22 -23.04
C GLU A 330 -48.76 -17.97 -21.78
N PHE A 331 -49.10 -19.25 -21.68
CA PHE A 331 -48.61 -20.13 -20.60
C PHE A 331 -47.12 -20.45 -20.76
N GLY A 332 -46.64 -20.75 -21.97
CA GLY A 332 -45.21 -20.96 -22.22
C GLY A 332 -44.34 -19.79 -21.77
N GLN A 333 -44.82 -18.55 -21.93
CA GLN A 333 -44.11 -17.34 -21.51
C GLN A 333 -44.00 -17.16 -19.99
N THR A 334 -44.87 -17.79 -19.19
CA THR A 334 -44.74 -17.79 -17.72
C THR A 334 -43.77 -18.84 -17.21
N CYS A 335 -43.34 -19.77 -18.08
CA CYS A 335 -42.52 -20.91 -17.73
C CYS A 335 -41.02 -20.68 -18.00
N CYS A 336 -40.18 -21.37 -17.23
CA CYS A 336 -38.75 -21.51 -17.49
C CYS A 336 -38.29 -22.96 -17.25
N MET A 337 -37.19 -23.37 -17.87
CA MET A 337 -36.57 -24.67 -17.55
C MET A 337 -35.53 -24.47 -16.45
N ARG A 338 -35.57 -25.30 -15.40
CA ARG A 338 -34.62 -25.29 -14.29
C ARG A 338 -33.92 -26.63 -14.17
N ALA A 339 -32.64 -26.58 -13.79
CA ALA A 339 -31.87 -27.76 -13.45
C ALA A 339 -32.27 -28.30 -12.06
N LYS A 340 -32.09 -29.60 -11.81
CA LYS A 340 -32.26 -30.21 -10.48
C LYS A 340 -30.89 -30.43 -9.83
N LEU A 341 -30.44 -29.44 -9.08
CA LEU A 341 -29.20 -29.48 -8.30
C LEU A 341 -29.53 -29.50 -6.79
N ASP A 342 -28.52 -29.25 -5.95
CA ASP A 342 -28.64 -29.23 -4.51
C ASP A 342 -29.18 -27.90 -3.98
N MET A 343 -30.46 -27.91 -3.63
CA MET A 343 -31.13 -26.77 -2.99
C MET A 343 -30.56 -26.41 -1.61
N ASN A 344 -29.83 -27.32 -0.94
CA ASN A 344 -29.20 -27.06 0.35
C ASN A 344 -27.80 -26.48 0.24
N SER A 345 -27.23 -26.37 -0.95
CA SER A 345 -25.87 -25.89 -1.16
C SER A 345 -25.68 -24.47 -0.62
N ASN A 346 -24.52 -24.22 -0.01
CA ASN A 346 -24.13 -22.87 0.39
C ASN A 346 -23.86 -21.98 -0.83
N ASN A 347 -23.51 -22.58 -1.97
CA ASN A 347 -23.39 -21.89 -3.25
C ASN A 347 -24.78 -21.72 -3.91
N GLY A 348 -25.26 -20.48 -4.00
CA GLY A 348 -26.57 -20.15 -4.56
C GLY A 348 -26.73 -20.47 -6.06
N CYS A 349 -25.63 -20.57 -6.81
CA CYS A 349 -25.64 -20.95 -8.23
C CYS A 349 -26.02 -22.43 -8.43
N LEU A 350 -25.90 -23.26 -7.39
CA LEU A 350 -26.27 -24.68 -7.41
C LEU A 350 -27.70 -24.93 -6.91
N ARG A 351 -28.47 -23.89 -6.60
CA ARG A 351 -29.87 -24.03 -6.15
C ARG A 351 -30.83 -23.92 -7.32
N ASP A 352 -31.02 -25.05 -8.02
CA ASP A 352 -31.91 -25.23 -9.17
C ASP A 352 -31.91 -24.01 -10.13
N PRO A 353 -30.77 -23.68 -10.78
CA PRO A 353 -30.65 -22.53 -11.67
C PRO A 353 -31.48 -22.68 -12.95
N THR A 354 -31.86 -21.56 -13.55
CA THR A 354 -32.58 -21.51 -14.84
C THR A 354 -31.65 -21.84 -16.00
N LEU A 355 -32.07 -22.78 -16.86
CA LEU A 355 -31.37 -23.23 -18.07
C LEU A 355 -31.95 -22.63 -19.36
N PHE A 356 -33.28 -22.51 -19.46
CA PHE A 356 -33.97 -21.86 -20.58
C PHE A 356 -35.04 -20.89 -20.11
N ARG A 357 -35.25 -19.84 -20.92
CA ARG A 357 -36.34 -18.86 -20.80
C ARG A 357 -37.19 -18.85 -22.07
N CYS A 358 -38.48 -18.59 -21.94
CA CYS A 358 -39.37 -18.35 -23.08
C CYS A 358 -39.46 -16.85 -23.38
N LYS A 359 -39.20 -16.45 -24.63
CA LYS A 359 -39.27 -15.07 -25.11
C LYS A 359 -39.82 -15.05 -26.54
N ASN A 360 -40.81 -14.20 -26.81
CA ASN A 360 -41.40 -14.11 -28.14
C ASN A 360 -40.71 -13.08 -29.05
N ALA A 361 -39.79 -12.28 -28.50
CA ALA A 361 -39.01 -11.29 -29.24
C ALA A 361 -38.21 -11.96 -30.38
N PRO A 362 -38.18 -11.37 -31.59
CA PRO A 362 -37.39 -11.91 -32.69
C PRO A 362 -35.90 -11.82 -32.39
N HIS A 363 -35.17 -12.91 -32.66
CA HIS A 363 -33.72 -12.95 -32.53
C HIS A 363 -33.04 -12.28 -33.74
N PRO A 364 -31.96 -11.50 -33.56
CA PRO A 364 -31.31 -10.80 -34.67
C PRO A 364 -30.90 -11.70 -35.84
N ARG A 365 -30.42 -12.93 -35.57
CA ARG A 365 -29.96 -13.87 -36.59
C ARG A 365 -30.96 -14.94 -36.99
N THR A 366 -31.77 -15.40 -36.05
CA THR A 366 -32.66 -16.56 -36.26
C THR A 366 -34.13 -16.15 -36.33
N GLY A 367 -34.41 -14.85 -36.36
CA GLY A 367 -35.77 -14.31 -36.43
C GLY A 367 -36.69 -14.91 -35.37
N SER A 368 -37.87 -15.37 -35.81
CA SER A 368 -38.88 -16.00 -34.96
C SER A 368 -38.77 -17.53 -34.87
N THR A 369 -37.70 -18.14 -35.39
CA THR A 369 -37.55 -19.62 -35.45
C THR A 369 -37.59 -20.27 -34.07
N TYR A 370 -37.06 -19.60 -33.04
CA TYR A 370 -37.05 -20.10 -31.67
C TYR A 370 -37.87 -19.19 -30.76
N LYS A 371 -38.53 -19.77 -29.76
CA LYS A 371 -39.23 -19.06 -28.67
C LYS A 371 -38.62 -19.36 -27.31
N VAL A 372 -37.78 -20.39 -27.23
CA VAL A 372 -37.01 -20.76 -26.04
C VAL A 372 -35.54 -20.46 -26.27
N TYR A 373 -34.94 -19.77 -25.32
CA TYR A 373 -33.56 -19.32 -25.40
C TYR A 373 -32.78 -19.81 -24.19
N PRO A 374 -31.58 -20.39 -24.37
CA PRO A 374 -30.77 -20.85 -23.26
C PRO A 374 -30.26 -19.66 -22.43
N THR A 375 -29.97 -19.90 -21.16
CA THR A 375 -29.17 -18.96 -20.36
C THR A 375 -27.70 -19.09 -20.72
N TYR A 376 -26.92 -18.02 -20.52
CA TYR A 376 -25.47 -18.06 -20.71
C TYR A 376 -24.83 -19.22 -19.94
N ASP A 377 -25.21 -19.40 -18.67
CA ASP A 377 -24.65 -20.45 -17.81
C ASP A 377 -24.93 -21.87 -18.32
N PHE A 378 -25.97 -22.07 -19.15
CA PHE A 378 -26.27 -23.35 -19.78
C PHE A 378 -25.61 -23.50 -21.16
N ALA A 379 -25.68 -22.47 -22.00
CA ALA A 379 -25.12 -22.51 -23.36
C ALA A 379 -23.58 -22.57 -23.36
N CYS A 380 -22.95 -21.77 -22.49
CA CYS A 380 -21.51 -21.59 -22.40
C CYS A 380 -20.70 -22.91 -22.27
N PRO A 381 -20.99 -23.83 -21.33
CA PRO A 381 -20.28 -25.11 -21.22
C PRO A 381 -20.47 -26.01 -22.45
N ILE A 382 -21.67 -26.04 -23.01
CA ILE A 382 -21.99 -26.85 -24.20
C ILE A 382 -21.15 -26.39 -25.39
N VAL A 383 -21.19 -25.09 -25.68
CA VAL A 383 -20.52 -24.53 -26.85
C VAL A 383 -19.00 -24.58 -26.68
N ASP A 384 -18.46 -24.39 -25.47
CA ASP A 384 -17.02 -24.59 -25.23
C ASP A 384 -16.56 -26.01 -25.52
N SER A 385 -17.33 -27.00 -25.09
CA SER A 385 -17.02 -28.38 -25.40
C SER A 385 -17.03 -28.62 -26.90
N VAL A 386 -18.11 -28.21 -27.58
CA VAL A 386 -18.37 -28.45 -29.02
C VAL A 386 -17.35 -27.73 -29.92
N GLU A 387 -17.01 -26.48 -29.62
CA GLU A 387 -16.06 -25.68 -30.40
C GLU A 387 -14.59 -26.06 -30.14
N GLY A 388 -14.33 -27.01 -29.24
CA GLY A 388 -12.97 -27.45 -28.96
C GLY A 388 -12.17 -26.47 -28.08
N VAL A 389 -12.82 -25.53 -27.39
CA VAL A 389 -12.16 -24.61 -26.43
C VAL A 389 -11.44 -25.44 -25.36
N THR A 390 -10.12 -25.31 -25.25
CA THR A 390 -9.35 -26.05 -24.25
C THR A 390 -9.25 -25.28 -22.95
N HIS A 391 -9.17 -23.94 -23.02
CA HIS A 391 -9.04 -23.06 -21.87
C HIS A 391 -10.06 -21.91 -21.96
N ALA A 392 -11.06 -21.93 -21.10
CA ALA A 392 -12.05 -20.86 -20.95
C ALA A 392 -11.54 -19.83 -19.93
N LEU A 393 -11.01 -18.71 -20.43
CA LEU A 393 -10.52 -17.62 -19.58
C LEU A 393 -11.69 -16.76 -19.10
N ARG A 394 -11.86 -16.61 -17.77
CA ARG A 394 -12.92 -15.75 -17.21
C ARG A 394 -12.50 -15.00 -15.96
N THR A 395 -13.27 -13.98 -15.59
CA THR A 395 -13.02 -13.21 -14.38
C THR A 395 -13.42 -14.00 -13.12
N THR A 396 -12.73 -13.76 -12.01
CA THR A 396 -13.02 -14.37 -10.69
C THR A 396 -14.43 -14.10 -10.14
N GLU A 397 -15.19 -13.18 -10.74
CA GLU A 397 -16.59 -12.93 -10.36
C GLU A 397 -17.54 -14.07 -10.77
N TYR A 398 -17.07 -14.99 -11.62
CA TYR A 398 -17.81 -16.18 -12.05
C TYR A 398 -17.42 -17.45 -11.28
N HIS A 399 -16.54 -17.35 -10.27
CA HIS A 399 -16.01 -18.50 -9.51
C HIS A 399 -17.10 -19.44 -8.99
N ASP A 400 -18.14 -18.87 -8.38
CA ASP A 400 -19.27 -19.65 -7.84
C ASP A 400 -20.04 -20.42 -8.95
N ARG A 401 -19.84 -20.08 -10.22
CA ARG A 401 -20.45 -20.76 -11.38
C ARG A 401 -19.55 -21.85 -11.99
N ASP A 402 -18.33 -22.05 -11.49
CA ASP A 402 -17.41 -23.13 -11.91
C ASP A 402 -18.04 -24.51 -11.68
N GLU A 403 -18.60 -24.73 -10.50
CA GLU A 403 -19.27 -25.99 -10.19
C GLU A 403 -20.52 -26.21 -11.06
N GLN A 404 -21.30 -25.15 -11.30
CA GLN A 404 -22.46 -25.23 -12.20
C GLN A 404 -22.04 -25.58 -13.64
N PHE A 405 -20.96 -24.96 -14.12
CA PHE A 405 -20.41 -25.22 -15.45
C PHE A 405 -19.99 -26.68 -15.61
N TYR A 406 -19.23 -27.23 -14.65
CA TYR A 406 -18.79 -28.62 -14.72
C TYR A 406 -19.93 -29.62 -14.51
N TRP A 407 -20.95 -29.27 -13.70
CA TRP A 407 -22.16 -30.07 -13.61
C TRP A 407 -22.86 -30.23 -14.95
N VAL A 408 -22.99 -29.16 -15.76
CA VAL A 408 -23.60 -29.24 -17.10
C VAL A 408 -22.77 -30.16 -18.01
N ILE A 409 -21.44 -30.06 -17.95
CA ILE A 409 -20.54 -30.92 -18.74
C ILE A 409 -20.71 -32.39 -18.36
N ASP A 410 -20.74 -32.69 -17.07
CA ASP A 410 -20.85 -34.06 -16.55
C ASP A 410 -22.23 -34.66 -16.83
N ALA A 411 -23.30 -33.90 -16.59
CA ALA A 411 -24.66 -34.35 -16.85
C ALA A 411 -24.91 -34.66 -18.33
N LEU A 412 -24.25 -33.94 -19.24
CA LEU A 412 -24.41 -34.12 -20.68
C LEU A 412 -23.38 -35.09 -21.29
N GLY A 413 -22.33 -35.47 -20.55
CA GLY A 413 -21.25 -36.32 -21.04
C GLY A 413 -20.33 -35.62 -22.05
N LEU A 414 -20.03 -34.35 -21.81
CA LEU A 414 -19.26 -33.49 -22.72
C LEU A 414 -17.76 -33.45 -22.38
N ARG A 415 -16.94 -32.94 -23.33
CA ARG A 415 -15.51 -32.74 -23.11
C ARG A 415 -15.33 -31.61 -22.08
N LYS A 416 -14.46 -31.83 -21.09
CA LYS A 416 -14.15 -30.84 -20.04
C LYS A 416 -13.11 -29.82 -20.52
N PRO A 417 -13.47 -28.54 -20.74
CA PRO A 417 -12.48 -27.47 -20.87
C PRO A 417 -11.91 -27.09 -19.49
N TYR A 418 -10.69 -26.57 -19.47
CA TYR A 418 -10.13 -25.96 -18.27
C TYR A 418 -10.70 -24.55 -18.10
N ILE A 419 -11.29 -24.27 -16.94
CA ILE A 419 -11.64 -22.90 -16.56
C ILE A 419 -10.40 -22.27 -15.94
N TRP A 420 -10.02 -21.10 -16.45
CA TRP A 420 -8.90 -20.36 -15.91
C TRP A 420 -9.32 -18.94 -15.53
N GLU A 421 -9.24 -18.66 -14.23
CA GLU A 421 -9.69 -17.40 -13.68
C GLU A 421 -8.60 -16.35 -13.66
N TYR A 422 -8.97 -15.10 -13.93
CA TYR A 422 -8.15 -13.91 -13.74
C TYR A 422 -8.93 -12.81 -13.02
N ALA A 423 -8.22 -11.91 -12.36
CA ALA A 423 -8.84 -10.83 -11.61
C ALA A 423 -9.56 -9.84 -12.54
N ARG A 424 -10.77 -9.44 -12.13
CA ARG A 424 -11.48 -8.31 -12.75
C ARG A 424 -10.62 -7.04 -12.65
N LEU A 425 -10.57 -6.27 -13.74
CA LEU A 425 -9.94 -4.94 -13.70
C LEU A 425 -10.90 -3.94 -13.05
N ASN A 426 -10.52 -3.42 -11.89
CA ASN A 426 -11.22 -2.33 -11.23
C ASN A 426 -10.33 -1.08 -11.24
N LEU A 427 -10.91 0.07 -11.60
CA LEU A 427 -10.22 1.35 -11.58
C LEU A 427 -10.88 2.31 -10.59
N ASN A 428 -10.04 3.08 -9.91
CA ASN A 428 -10.52 4.11 -9.02
C ASN A 428 -11.26 5.20 -9.81
N ASN A 429 -12.25 5.81 -9.16
CA ASN A 429 -13.06 6.90 -9.70
C ASN A 429 -13.78 6.55 -11.02
N THR A 430 -14.08 5.27 -11.24
CA THR A 430 -14.58 4.75 -12.52
C THR A 430 -15.69 3.73 -12.33
N VAL A 431 -16.72 3.79 -13.19
CA VAL A 431 -17.73 2.74 -13.32
C VAL A 431 -17.52 1.98 -14.62
N LEU A 432 -17.53 0.65 -14.57
CA LEU A 432 -17.44 -0.21 -15.77
C LEU A 432 -18.77 -0.87 -16.14
N SER A 433 -19.81 -0.70 -15.32
CA SER A 433 -21.13 -1.26 -15.60
C SER A 433 -21.72 -0.59 -16.85
N LYS A 434 -22.06 -1.40 -17.88
CA LYS A 434 -22.73 -0.93 -19.10
C LYS A 434 -23.95 -0.06 -18.79
N ARG A 435 -24.80 -0.47 -17.84
CA ARG A 435 -25.98 0.31 -17.41
C ARG A 435 -25.62 1.70 -16.88
N LYS A 436 -24.56 1.78 -16.05
CA LYS A 436 -24.11 3.06 -15.49
C LYS A 436 -23.49 3.95 -16.58
N LEU A 437 -22.72 3.37 -17.50
CA LEU A 437 -22.13 4.10 -18.63
C LEU A 437 -23.19 4.64 -19.60
N THR A 438 -24.19 3.82 -19.96
CA THR A 438 -25.33 4.25 -20.79
C THR A 438 -26.03 5.44 -20.16
N TRP A 439 -26.27 5.40 -18.85
CA TRP A 439 -26.88 6.53 -18.13
C TRP A 439 -26.08 7.83 -18.24
N PHE A 440 -24.73 7.79 -18.17
CA PHE A 440 -23.90 8.99 -18.33
C PHE A 440 -24.06 9.63 -19.72
N VAL A 441 -24.20 8.81 -20.77
CA VAL A 441 -24.44 9.27 -22.15
C VAL A 441 -25.85 9.84 -22.28
N ASP A 442 -26.87 9.10 -21.84
CA ASP A 442 -28.27 9.50 -21.95
C ASP A 442 -28.58 10.78 -21.17
N GLN A 443 -27.86 11.05 -20.09
CA GLN A 443 -28.01 12.26 -19.28
C GLN A 443 -27.13 13.43 -19.74
N GLY A 444 -26.31 13.26 -20.78
CA GLY A 444 -25.47 14.33 -21.33
C GLY A 444 -24.30 14.78 -20.44
N TYR A 445 -23.87 13.96 -19.48
CA TYR A 445 -22.67 14.25 -18.67
C TYR A 445 -21.36 14.02 -19.44
N VAL A 446 -21.45 13.28 -20.55
CA VAL A 446 -20.36 13.04 -21.49
C VAL A 446 -20.80 13.31 -22.92
N ASP A 447 -19.83 13.59 -23.79
CA ASP A 447 -20.09 13.93 -25.19
C ASP A 447 -20.57 12.70 -26.01
N GLY A 448 -20.28 11.49 -25.53
CA GLY A 448 -20.64 10.23 -26.17
C GLY A 448 -19.83 9.03 -25.64
N TRP A 449 -19.93 7.90 -26.33
CA TRP A 449 -19.22 6.66 -25.96
C TRP A 449 -17.71 6.72 -26.21
N ASP A 450 -17.26 7.66 -27.01
CA ASP A 450 -15.85 7.94 -27.29
C ASP A 450 -15.29 9.10 -26.46
N ASP A 451 -16.04 9.62 -25.47
CA ASP A 451 -15.58 10.71 -24.60
C ASP A 451 -14.24 10.33 -23.91
N PRO A 452 -13.22 11.21 -23.92
CA PRO A 452 -11.91 10.94 -23.31
C PRO A 452 -11.93 10.56 -21.82
N ARG A 453 -13.00 10.89 -21.09
CA ARG A 453 -13.20 10.53 -19.68
C ARG A 453 -13.80 9.15 -19.49
N PHE A 454 -14.35 8.54 -20.54
CA PHE A 454 -14.98 7.23 -20.47
C PHE A 454 -13.95 6.08 -20.48
N PRO A 455 -14.20 5.01 -19.70
CA PRO A 455 -13.35 3.82 -19.69
C PRO A 455 -13.62 2.87 -20.87
N THR A 456 -14.24 3.37 -21.95
CA THR A 456 -14.44 2.64 -23.20
C THR A 456 -13.13 2.52 -23.96
N VAL A 457 -12.99 1.51 -24.82
CA VAL A 457 -11.81 1.39 -25.71
C VAL A 457 -11.65 2.67 -26.52
N ARG A 458 -12.73 3.17 -27.12
CA ARG A 458 -12.73 4.42 -27.89
C ARG A 458 -12.37 5.63 -27.05
N GLY A 459 -12.94 5.78 -25.86
CA GLY A 459 -12.67 6.90 -24.96
C GLY A 459 -11.21 6.99 -24.55
N VAL A 460 -10.62 5.87 -24.10
CA VAL A 460 -9.21 5.86 -23.68
C VAL A 460 -8.25 6.06 -24.86
N LEU A 461 -8.54 5.49 -26.03
CA LEU A 461 -7.74 5.71 -27.25
C LEU A 461 -7.84 7.17 -27.71
N ARG A 462 -9.03 7.78 -27.71
CA ARG A 462 -9.24 9.20 -28.04
C ARG A 462 -8.51 10.13 -27.08
N ARG A 463 -8.39 9.76 -25.80
CA ARG A 463 -7.57 10.49 -24.81
C ARG A 463 -6.06 10.41 -25.10
N GLY A 464 -5.62 9.48 -25.93
CA GLY A 464 -4.22 9.29 -26.31
C GLY A 464 -3.60 8.00 -25.77
N MET A 465 -4.41 7.01 -25.34
CA MET A 465 -3.89 5.66 -25.07
C MET A 465 -3.40 5.02 -26.38
N THR A 466 -2.21 4.42 -26.36
CA THR A 466 -1.72 3.57 -27.44
C THR A 466 -2.13 2.13 -27.19
N VAL A 467 -2.42 1.39 -28.27
CA VAL A 467 -2.71 -0.04 -28.21
C VAL A 467 -1.54 -0.81 -27.58
N GLU A 468 -0.31 -0.44 -27.93
CA GLU A 468 0.90 -1.06 -27.38
C GLU A 468 1.06 -0.77 -25.88
N GLY A 469 0.81 0.46 -25.43
CA GLY A 469 0.84 0.79 -24.00
C GLY A 469 -0.21 0.00 -23.20
N LEU A 470 -1.41 -0.17 -23.78
CA LEU A 470 -2.48 -0.97 -23.18
C LEU A 470 -2.13 -2.46 -23.14
N LYS A 471 -1.52 -3.00 -24.21
CA LYS A 471 -1.01 -4.39 -24.25
C LYS A 471 0.06 -4.63 -23.20
N GLN A 472 1.03 -3.74 -23.07
CA GLN A 472 2.08 -3.82 -22.05
C GLN A 472 1.50 -3.76 -20.63
N PHE A 473 0.51 -2.90 -20.40
CA PHE A 473 -0.18 -2.84 -19.12
C PHE A 473 -0.89 -4.16 -18.77
N ILE A 474 -1.66 -4.72 -19.70
CA ILE A 474 -2.38 -5.98 -19.49
C ILE A 474 -1.40 -7.13 -19.31
N ALA A 475 -0.30 -7.13 -20.06
CA ALA A 475 0.76 -8.11 -19.92
C ALA A 475 1.44 -8.03 -18.55
N ALA A 476 1.69 -6.82 -18.03
CA ALA A 476 2.21 -6.58 -16.68
C ALA A 476 1.28 -7.07 -15.57
N GLN A 477 -0.03 -7.07 -15.80
CA GLN A 477 -1.01 -7.62 -14.86
C GLN A 477 -1.03 -9.16 -14.85
N GLY A 478 -0.63 -9.80 -15.96
CA GLY A 478 -0.55 -11.26 -16.08
C GLY A 478 -1.88 -11.97 -15.81
N GLY A 479 -1.77 -13.22 -15.33
CA GLY A 479 -2.92 -14.07 -14.96
C GLY A 479 -3.32 -13.97 -13.48
N SER A 480 -2.96 -12.88 -12.78
CA SER A 480 -3.24 -12.73 -11.34
C SER A 480 -4.73 -12.90 -11.03
N ARG A 481 -5.06 -13.62 -9.95
CA ARG A 481 -6.44 -13.81 -9.44
C ARG A 481 -6.82 -12.79 -8.36
N SER A 482 -5.87 -12.00 -7.86
CA SER A 482 -6.13 -11.01 -6.82
C SER A 482 -6.86 -9.79 -7.39
N VAL A 483 -8.07 -9.53 -6.88
CA VAL A 483 -8.82 -8.32 -7.23
C VAL A 483 -8.18 -7.12 -6.54
N VAL A 484 -7.67 -6.19 -7.34
CA VAL A 484 -7.03 -4.96 -6.86
C VAL A 484 -7.67 -3.77 -7.58
N ASN A 485 -7.99 -2.74 -6.81
CA ASN A 485 -8.39 -1.45 -7.36
C ASN A 485 -7.15 -0.68 -7.81
N MET A 486 -7.12 -0.27 -9.08
CA MET A 486 -5.94 0.36 -9.66
C MET A 486 -6.18 1.83 -9.98
N GLU A 487 -5.11 2.61 -9.86
CA GLU A 487 -5.08 4.00 -10.30
C GLU A 487 -4.90 4.10 -11.82
N TRP A 488 -5.55 5.09 -12.42
CA TRP A 488 -5.38 5.42 -13.83
C TRP A 488 -3.92 5.75 -14.18
N ASP A 489 -3.19 6.38 -13.25
CA ASP A 489 -1.79 6.76 -13.43
C ASP A 489 -0.88 5.57 -13.75
N LYS A 490 -1.21 4.38 -13.25
CA LYS A 490 -0.46 3.16 -13.60
C LYS A 490 -0.60 2.86 -15.09
N ILE A 491 -1.82 2.91 -15.63
CA ILE A 491 -2.04 2.66 -17.07
C ILE A 491 -1.36 3.75 -17.91
N TRP A 492 -1.49 5.02 -17.50
CA TRP A 492 -0.86 6.14 -18.20
C TRP A 492 0.67 6.09 -18.15
N ALA A 493 1.28 5.55 -17.09
CA ALA A 493 2.71 5.34 -17.02
C ALA A 493 3.21 4.32 -18.06
N PHE A 494 2.48 3.22 -18.27
CA PHE A 494 2.78 2.27 -19.35
C PHE A 494 2.66 2.93 -20.72
N ASN A 495 1.58 3.68 -20.94
CA ASN A 495 1.39 4.42 -22.18
C ASN A 495 2.51 5.45 -22.42
N LYS A 496 2.94 6.16 -21.38
CA LYS A 496 4.05 7.12 -21.45
C LYS A 496 5.36 6.44 -21.86
N LYS A 497 5.65 5.22 -21.38
CA LYS A 497 6.84 4.46 -21.82
C LYS A 497 6.87 4.23 -23.34
N VAL A 498 5.70 4.15 -23.99
CA VAL A 498 5.55 3.95 -25.44
C VAL A 498 5.58 5.29 -26.19
N ILE A 499 4.84 6.29 -25.70
CA ILE A 499 4.67 7.58 -26.39
C ILE A 499 5.88 8.52 -26.21
N ASP A 500 6.44 8.61 -25.00
CA ASP A 500 7.47 9.61 -24.66
C ASP A 500 8.69 9.61 -25.61
N PRO A 501 9.22 8.44 -26.08
CA PRO A 501 10.34 8.39 -27.01
C PRO A 501 10.05 8.88 -28.44
N ILE A 502 8.78 8.92 -28.86
CA ILE A 502 8.37 9.22 -30.24
C ILE A 502 7.49 10.48 -30.36
N ALA A 503 7.12 11.10 -29.24
CA ALA A 503 6.25 12.27 -29.24
C ALA A 503 7.00 13.55 -29.67
N PRO A 504 6.57 14.24 -30.73
CA PRO A 504 7.16 15.53 -31.10
C PRO A 504 6.87 16.58 -30.03
N ARG A 505 7.87 17.40 -29.69
CA ARG A 505 7.79 18.43 -28.64
C ARG A 505 7.57 19.81 -29.27
N TYR A 506 6.46 20.44 -28.94
CA TYR A 506 6.14 21.82 -29.29
C TYR A 506 6.05 22.68 -28.04
N THR A 507 6.21 23.99 -28.21
CA THR A 507 6.12 24.97 -27.13
C THR A 507 4.83 25.75 -27.30
N ALA A 508 4.08 25.91 -26.21
CA ALA A 508 2.95 26.81 -26.11
C ALA A 508 3.10 27.60 -24.81
N LEU A 509 2.61 28.84 -24.81
CA LEU A 509 2.58 29.71 -23.63
C LEU A 509 1.14 30.15 -23.37
N LEU A 510 0.77 30.32 -22.11
CA LEU A 510 -0.57 30.74 -21.72
C LEU A 510 -0.80 32.21 -22.07
N SER A 511 -1.66 32.48 -23.05
CA SER A 511 -1.83 33.83 -23.61
C SER A 511 -2.21 34.94 -22.63
N SER A 512 -2.78 34.61 -21.46
CA SER A 512 -3.13 35.56 -20.40
C SER A 512 -1.98 35.87 -19.44
N GLN A 513 -0.89 35.12 -19.51
CA GLN A 513 0.23 35.18 -18.57
C GLN A 513 1.58 35.12 -19.29
N VAL A 514 1.72 35.79 -20.45
CA VAL A 514 3.02 35.89 -21.13
C VAL A 514 3.75 37.18 -20.77
N VAL A 515 5.07 37.09 -20.61
CA VAL A 515 5.95 38.25 -20.37
C VAL A 515 6.94 38.40 -21.52
N PRO A 516 7.06 39.58 -22.16
CA PRO A 516 8.05 39.85 -23.19
C PRO A 516 9.46 40.03 -22.59
N VAL A 517 10.45 39.49 -23.30
CA VAL A 517 11.89 39.63 -23.05
C VAL A 517 12.54 40.29 -24.26
N CYS A 518 13.16 41.44 -24.06
CA CYS A 518 13.85 42.23 -25.07
C CYS A 518 15.34 41.90 -25.07
N ILE A 519 15.85 41.39 -26.19
CA ILE A 519 17.25 41.00 -26.39
C ILE A 519 17.78 41.80 -27.58
N SER A 520 18.19 43.04 -27.34
CA SER A 520 18.46 44.04 -28.39
C SER A 520 19.52 43.61 -29.41
N GLU A 521 20.44 42.76 -28.99
CA GLU A 521 21.57 42.25 -29.79
C GLU A 521 21.27 40.96 -30.56
N ALA A 522 20.09 40.35 -30.35
CA ALA A 522 19.67 39.17 -31.09
C ALA A 522 19.25 39.55 -32.53
N LYS A 523 19.85 38.86 -33.51
CA LYS A 523 19.45 38.96 -34.92
C LYS A 523 18.26 38.04 -35.19
N GLU A 524 17.35 38.49 -36.04
CA GLU A 524 16.26 37.63 -36.51
C GLU A 524 16.84 36.56 -37.44
N GLU A 525 16.77 35.29 -37.01
CA GLU A 525 17.28 34.16 -37.77
C GLU A 525 16.44 32.92 -37.52
N MET A 526 16.36 32.03 -38.52
CA MET A 526 15.65 30.76 -38.43
C MET A 526 16.65 29.64 -38.20
N LYS A 527 16.39 28.77 -37.20
CA LYS A 527 17.18 27.56 -36.98
C LYS A 527 16.33 26.31 -36.98
N GLU A 528 16.94 25.26 -37.50
CA GLU A 528 16.38 23.92 -37.47
C GLU A 528 16.78 23.22 -36.16
N VAL A 529 15.78 22.74 -35.41
CA VAL A 529 15.97 22.06 -34.13
C VAL A 529 15.19 20.74 -34.12
N ALA A 530 15.69 19.74 -33.39
CA ALA A 530 15.00 18.46 -33.30
C ALA A 530 13.61 18.61 -32.67
N LYS A 531 12.60 17.95 -33.25
CA LYS A 531 11.27 17.83 -32.64
C LYS A 531 11.33 17.02 -31.35
N HIS A 532 12.28 16.09 -31.22
CA HIS A 532 12.50 15.33 -29.99
C HIS A 532 13.99 15.33 -29.60
N PRO A 533 14.35 15.72 -28.36
CA PRO A 533 15.75 15.95 -27.97
C PRO A 533 16.60 14.67 -27.92
N LYS A 534 15.97 13.49 -27.93
CA LYS A 534 16.64 12.19 -27.82
C LYS A 534 16.33 11.24 -28.97
N ASN A 535 15.57 11.68 -29.97
CA ASN A 535 15.13 10.85 -31.09
C ASN A 535 15.09 11.68 -32.38
N ALA A 536 16.13 11.55 -33.20
CA ALA A 536 16.26 12.30 -34.45
C ALA A 536 15.24 11.85 -35.51
N ASP A 537 14.74 10.61 -35.44
CA ASP A 537 13.83 10.02 -36.44
C ASP A 537 12.44 10.69 -36.44
N VAL A 538 12.09 11.39 -35.35
CA VAL A 538 10.84 12.19 -35.25
C VAL A 538 10.89 13.43 -36.17
N GLY A 539 12.08 13.79 -36.64
CA GLY A 539 12.33 14.89 -37.56
C GLY A 539 12.62 16.22 -36.87
N MET A 540 12.78 17.25 -37.70
CA MET A 540 13.16 18.59 -37.27
C MET A 540 11.98 19.57 -37.33
N LYS A 541 12.09 20.67 -36.59
CA LYS A 541 11.18 21.83 -36.63
C LYS A 541 11.99 23.11 -36.77
N LEU A 542 11.37 24.12 -37.37
CA LEU A 542 11.95 25.44 -37.52
C LEU A 542 11.58 26.29 -36.29
N VAL A 543 12.57 26.98 -35.71
CA VAL A 543 12.39 27.91 -34.61
C VAL A 543 13.06 29.23 -34.97
N TRP A 544 12.32 30.32 -34.81
CA TRP A 544 12.80 31.68 -35.06
C TRP A 544 13.43 32.26 -33.80
N TYR A 545 14.59 32.86 -33.95
CA TYR A 545 15.28 33.63 -32.92
C TYR A 545 15.12 35.09 -33.29
N GLY A 546 15.04 35.99 -32.32
CA GLY A 546 14.82 37.40 -32.61
C GLY A 546 14.90 38.29 -31.39
N PRO A 547 14.84 39.61 -31.58
CA PRO A 547 15.09 40.59 -30.53
C PRO A 547 13.98 40.67 -29.48
N LYS A 548 12.81 40.08 -29.73
CA LYS A 548 11.68 40.07 -28.80
C LYS A 548 11.08 38.68 -28.72
N VAL A 549 11.11 38.11 -27.52
CA VAL A 549 10.57 36.78 -27.23
C VAL A 549 9.64 36.81 -26.04
N PHE A 550 8.77 35.83 -25.90
CA PHE A 550 7.83 35.68 -24.81
C PHE A 550 8.15 34.44 -24.00
N ILE A 551 7.92 34.54 -22.69
CA ILE A 551 8.05 33.45 -21.71
C ILE A 551 6.80 33.40 -20.83
N GLU A 552 6.62 32.32 -20.06
CA GLU A 552 5.56 32.26 -19.05
C GLU A 552 5.82 33.28 -17.93
N GLY A 553 4.78 33.97 -17.49
CA GLY A 553 4.86 34.95 -16.41
C GLY A 553 5.21 34.32 -15.07
N ALA A 554 4.75 33.09 -14.84
CA ALA A 554 5.15 32.29 -13.69
C ALA A 554 6.65 31.97 -13.68
N ASP A 555 7.30 31.83 -14.85
CA ASP A 555 8.75 31.67 -14.95
C ASP A 555 9.46 33.02 -14.76
N ALA A 556 8.94 34.09 -15.36
CA ALA A 556 9.49 35.45 -15.26
C ALA A 556 9.60 35.93 -13.80
N GLU A 557 8.58 35.68 -12.97
CA GLU A 557 8.57 36.06 -11.54
C GLU A 557 9.65 35.35 -10.70
N THR A 558 10.27 34.31 -11.24
CA THR A 558 11.33 33.57 -10.55
C THR A 558 12.71 34.14 -10.79
N PHE A 559 12.86 35.04 -11.77
CA PHE A 559 14.14 35.55 -12.18
C PHE A 559 14.61 36.71 -11.31
N THR A 560 15.93 36.86 -11.25
CA THR A 560 16.60 37.99 -10.62
C THR A 560 17.50 38.71 -11.62
N GLU A 561 17.68 40.02 -11.44
CA GLU A 561 18.61 40.80 -12.27
C GLU A 561 20.05 40.27 -12.10
N GLY A 562 20.74 40.05 -13.22
CA GLY A 562 22.06 39.42 -13.29
C GLY A 562 22.04 37.89 -13.40
N GLU A 563 20.87 37.24 -13.28
CA GLU A 563 20.74 35.79 -13.39
C GLU A 563 20.97 35.30 -14.83
N THR A 564 21.67 34.16 -14.96
CA THR A 564 21.80 33.47 -16.25
C THR A 564 20.74 32.36 -16.37
N VAL A 565 19.89 32.48 -17.39
CA VAL A 565 18.79 31.56 -17.67
C VAL A 565 19.01 30.90 -19.04
N THR A 566 18.76 29.59 -19.14
CA THR A 566 18.86 28.86 -20.40
C THR A 566 17.53 28.87 -21.14
N PHE A 567 17.52 29.49 -22.30
CA PHE A 567 16.42 29.44 -23.24
C PHE A 567 16.58 28.17 -24.08
N ILE A 568 15.66 27.20 -23.92
CA ILE A 568 15.78 25.86 -24.53
C ILE A 568 15.97 25.99 -26.05
N ASN A 569 16.97 25.28 -26.59
CA ASN A 569 17.42 25.33 -27.98
C ASN A 569 18.10 26.63 -28.44
N TRP A 570 18.15 27.71 -27.65
CA TRP A 570 18.84 28.95 -28.01
C TRP A 570 20.18 29.09 -27.28
N GLY A 571 20.20 28.94 -25.95
CA GLY A 571 21.39 29.07 -25.13
C GLY A 571 21.17 29.91 -23.87
N ASN A 572 22.26 30.31 -23.24
CA ASN A 572 22.23 31.10 -22.01
C ASN A 572 22.01 32.59 -22.31
N ILE A 573 21.09 33.20 -21.58
CA ILE A 573 20.77 34.64 -21.61
C ILE A 573 20.86 35.16 -20.18
N ILE A 574 21.54 36.29 -20.01
CA ILE A 574 21.63 37.01 -18.73
C ILE A 574 20.47 38.00 -18.69
N ILE A 575 19.63 37.92 -17.65
CA ILE A 575 18.59 38.91 -17.41
C ILE A 575 19.26 40.17 -16.88
N THR A 576 19.21 41.27 -17.63
CA THR A 576 19.89 42.52 -17.27
C THR A 576 19.01 43.48 -16.50
N LYS A 577 17.70 43.44 -16.76
CA LYS A 577 16.72 44.32 -16.10
C LYS A 577 15.33 43.71 -16.03
N ILE A 578 14.63 43.96 -14.93
CA ILE A 578 13.24 43.51 -14.72
C ILE A 578 12.34 44.74 -14.56
N HIS A 579 11.34 44.88 -15.44
CA HIS A 579 10.39 45.99 -15.39
C HIS A 579 9.10 45.52 -14.73
N ARG A 580 8.61 46.29 -13.76
CA ARG A 580 7.38 46.02 -12.99
C ARG A 580 6.39 47.17 -13.12
N ASP A 581 5.10 46.86 -13.05
CA ASP A 581 4.05 47.87 -12.97
C ASP A 581 3.79 48.35 -11.53
N ALA A 582 2.80 49.25 -11.36
CA ALA A 582 2.42 49.82 -10.07
C ALA A 582 1.86 48.78 -9.06
N SER A 583 1.46 47.60 -9.51
CA SER A 583 1.00 46.49 -8.66
C SER A 583 2.13 45.56 -8.23
N GLY A 584 3.34 45.74 -8.78
CA GLY A 584 4.51 44.91 -8.53
C GLY A 584 4.66 43.72 -9.47
N ALA A 585 3.75 43.54 -10.44
CA ALA A 585 3.81 42.46 -11.43
C ALA A 585 4.85 42.76 -12.52
N ILE A 586 5.57 41.74 -12.99
CA ILE A 586 6.55 41.90 -14.09
C ILE A 586 5.82 42.13 -15.42
N THR A 587 6.15 43.23 -16.11
CA THR A 587 5.57 43.59 -17.42
C THR A 587 6.51 43.31 -18.58
N SER A 588 7.82 43.41 -18.39
CA SER A 588 8.82 43.05 -19.39
C SER A 588 10.20 42.81 -18.76
N LEU A 589 11.07 42.13 -19.51
CA LEU A 589 12.45 41.84 -19.11
C LEU A 589 13.41 42.33 -20.21
N ASP A 590 14.59 42.80 -19.82
CA ASP A 590 15.71 42.99 -20.75
C ASP A 590 16.74 41.88 -20.53
N GLY A 591 17.33 41.38 -21.61
CA GLY A 591 18.31 40.31 -21.58
C GLY A 591 19.47 40.51 -22.53
N ARG A 592 20.62 39.90 -22.19
CA ARG A 592 21.83 39.86 -23.01
C ARG A 592 22.22 38.43 -23.33
N LEU A 593 22.61 38.15 -24.57
CA LEU A 593 23.11 36.84 -24.98
C LEU A 593 24.41 36.52 -24.23
N ASN A 594 24.52 35.27 -23.77
CA ASN A 594 25.73 34.71 -23.16
C ASN A 594 25.99 33.30 -23.71
N LEU A 595 26.00 33.21 -25.05
CA LEU A 595 26.03 31.92 -25.76
C LEU A 595 27.36 31.17 -25.60
N GLU A 596 28.44 31.88 -25.25
CA GLU A 596 29.74 31.25 -24.97
C GLU A 596 29.72 30.45 -23.65
N ASN A 597 28.84 30.83 -22.72
CA ASN A 597 28.60 30.04 -21.52
C ASN A 597 27.71 28.84 -21.85
N THR A 598 28.33 27.67 -21.95
CA THR A 598 27.66 26.39 -22.24
C THR A 598 27.31 25.58 -20.97
N ASP A 599 27.42 26.17 -19.77
CA ASP A 599 26.94 25.55 -18.54
C ASP A 599 25.41 25.65 -18.46
N TYR A 600 24.74 24.64 -19.01
CA TYR A 600 23.29 24.48 -18.93
C TYR A 600 22.82 23.63 -17.74
N LYS A 601 23.74 23.21 -16.85
CA LYS A 601 23.41 22.32 -15.72
C LYS A 601 23.06 23.11 -14.46
N LYS A 602 23.60 24.32 -14.33
CA LYS A 602 23.43 25.18 -13.14
C LYS A 602 22.42 26.32 -13.32
N THR A 603 21.78 26.39 -14.49
CA THR A 603 20.88 27.47 -14.90
C THR A 603 19.43 26.98 -14.98
N THR A 604 18.49 27.88 -14.70
CA THR A 604 17.06 27.63 -14.90
C THR A 604 16.77 27.48 -16.39
N LYS A 605 16.04 26.44 -16.80
CA LYS A 605 15.68 26.20 -18.21
C LYS A 605 14.24 26.60 -18.47
N ILE A 606 14.03 27.42 -19.49
CA ILE A 606 12.69 27.89 -19.84
C ILE A 606 12.34 27.63 -21.29
N THR A 607 11.04 27.52 -21.53
CA THR A 607 10.44 27.56 -22.85
C THR A 607 10.06 28.97 -23.24
N TRP A 608 10.18 29.29 -24.52
CA TRP A 608 9.99 30.64 -25.04
C TRP A 608 9.45 30.60 -26.48
N LEU A 609 8.88 31.71 -26.94
CA LEU A 609 8.37 31.91 -28.31
C LEU A 609 8.80 33.28 -28.84
N THR A 610 9.32 33.36 -30.06
CA THR A 610 9.73 34.64 -30.68
C THR A 610 8.57 35.34 -31.37
N GLU A 611 8.48 36.65 -31.18
CA GLU A 611 7.62 37.50 -32.01
C GLU A 611 8.28 37.69 -33.39
N SER A 612 7.69 37.12 -34.44
CA SER A 612 8.18 37.28 -35.83
C SER A 612 7.01 37.33 -36.80
N SER A 613 7.08 38.22 -37.79
CA SER A 613 6.13 38.31 -38.89
C SER A 613 6.18 37.07 -39.81
N HIS A 614 7.30 36.36 -39.82
CA HIS A 614 7.50 35.16 -40.62
C HIS A 614 6.89 33.90 -39.99
N ALA A 615 6.56 33.92 -38.69
CA ALA A 615 5.99 32.80 -37.96
C ALA A 615 4.98 33.28 -36.89
N PRO A 616 3.74 33.62 -37.31
CA PRO A 616 2.70 34.05 -36.37
C PRO A 616 2.34 32.93 -35.38
N PHE A 617 1.98 33.30 -34.15
CA PHE A 617 1.58 32.34 -33.14
C PHE A 617 0.28 31.62 -33.52
N VAL A 618 0.28 30.30 -33.35
CA VAL A 618 -0.89 29.45 -33.56
C VAL A 618 -1.66 29.34 -32.24
N PRO A 619 -2.93 29.78 -32.17
CA PRO A 619 -3.76 29.60 -30.98
C PRO A 619 -3.95 28.11 -30.66
N THR A 620 -3.75 27.74 -29.40
CA THR A 620 -3.96 26.37 -28.92
C THR A 620 -4.92 26.36 -27.73
N VAL A 621 -5.70 25.29 -27.60
CA VAL A 621 -6.65 25.10 -26.50
C VAL A 621 -6.22 23.87 -25.71
N CYS A 622 -5.99 24.05 -24.41
CA CYS A 622 -5.71 22.94 -23.50
C CYS A 622 -6.98 22.57 -22.76
N VAL A 623 -7.32 21.27 -22.74
CA VAL A 623 -8.47 20.73 -22.02
C VAL A 623 -7.96 19.76 -20.98
N ASN A 624 -8.32 19.99 -19.72
CA ASN A 624 -8.01 19.06 -18.63
C ASN A 624 -9.24 18.19 -18.33
N TYR A 625 -9.03 16.87 -18.37
CA TYR A 625 -10.05 15.86 -18.09
C TYR A 625 -9.82 15.26 -16.70
N GLN A 626 -10.70 15.59 -15.77
CA GLN A 626 -10.75 14.96 -14.45
C GLN A 626 -11.66 13.72 -14.46
N HIS A 627 -11.71 13.01 -13.33
CA HIS A 627 -12.57 11.83 -13.18
C HIS A 627 -14.05 12.20 -13.19
N LEU A 628 -14.89 11.34 -13.77
CA LEU A 628 -16.35 11.48 -13.78
C LEU A 628 -17.00 11.13 -12.44
N ILE A 629 -16.33 10.31 -11.62
CA ILE A 629 -16.78 9.95 -10.27
C ILE A 629 -15.80 10.55 -9.25
N THR A 630 -16.32 11.22 -8.23
CA THR A 630 -15.51 11.84 -7.17
C THR A 630 -15.03 10.82 -6.13
N LYS A 631 -15.82 9.76 -5.89
CA LYS A 631 -15.47 8.68 -4.95
C LYS A 631 -14.50 7.67 -5.59
N PRO A 632 -13.33 7.39 -4.97
CA PRO A 632 -12.36 6.43 -5.50
C PRO A 632 -12.91 5.02 -5.68
N VAL A 633 -13.64 4.50 -4.69
CA VAL A 633 -14.24 3.15 -4.75
C VAL A 633 -15.71 3.23 -4.36
N LEU A 634 -16.59 2.79 -5.27
CA LEU A 634 -18.03 2.68 -5.00
C LEU A 634 -18.31 1.33 -4.32
N GLY A 635 -18.90 1.37 -3.13
CA GLY A 635 -19.43 0.22 -2.41
C GLY A 635 -20.63 -0.42 -3.11
N LYS A 636 -21.05 -1.60 -2.63
CA LYS A 636 -22.17 -2.36 -3.24
C LYS A 636 -23.51 -1.62 -3.15
N ASP A 637 -23.72 -0.86 -2.08
CA ASP A 637 -24.97 -0.14 -1.80
C ASP A 637 -24.90 1.35 -2.18
N ASP A 638 -23.76 1.82 -2.70
CA ASP A 638 -23.60 3.21 -3.14
C ASP A 638 -24.39 3.49 -4.43
N ASP A 639 -25.26 4.50 -4.40
CA ASP A 639 -25.78 5.10 -5.62
C ASP A 639 -24.70 5.98 -6.27
N PHE A 640 -24.16 5.50 -7.40
CA PHE A 640 -23.13 6.22 -8.16
C PHE A 640 -23.56 7.63 -8.59
N LYS A 641 -24.87 7.89 -8.67
CA LYS A 641 -25.41 9.20 -9.04
C LYS A 641 -25.09 10.29 -8.01
N ALA A 642 -24.85 9.92 -6.75
CA ALA A 642 -24.48 10.86 -5.70
C ALA A 642 -23.04 11.37 -5.82
N TYR A 643 -22.19 10.70 -6.61
CA TYR A 643 -20.74 10.96 -6.66
C TYR A 643 -20.28 11.48 -8.02
N ILE A 644 -21.16 12.13 -8.78
CA ILE A 644 -20.83 12.63 -10.12
C ILE A 644 -20.01 13.92 -10.03
N ASN A 645 -18.88 13.95 -10.73
CA ASN A 645 -18.11 15.17 -10.92
C ASN A 645 -18.65 15.99 -12.11
N LYS A 646 -19.40 17.05 -11.78
CA LYS A 646 -19.96 17.98 -12.77
C LYS A 646 -18.91 18.87 -13.44
N ASN A 647 -17.74 19.06 -12.81
CA ASN A 647 -16.65 19.91 -13.31
C ASN A 647 -15.49 19.07 -13.89
N SER A 648 -15.81 17.93 -14.50
CA SER A 648 -14.81 16.96 -14.95
C SER A 648 -14.10 17.32 -16.25
N LYS A 649 -14.44 18.45 -16.89
CA LYS A 649 -13.85 18.95 -18.14
C LYS A 649 -13.63 20.45 -18.01
N VAL A 650 -12.37 20.88 -17.97
CA VAL A 650 -11.98 22.30 -17.80
C VAL A 650 -11.23 22.77 -19.04
N TRP A 651 -11.67 23.89 -19.62
CA TRP A 651 -11.07 24.52 -20.79
C TRP A 651 -10.16 25.66 -20.35
N TYR A 652 -8.90 25.65 -20.79
CA TYR A 652 -8.02 26.81 -20.64
C TYR A 652 -8.10 27.63 -21.93
N SER A 653 -8.88 28.72 -21.90
CA SER A 653 -9.03 29.65 -23.02
C SER A 653 -8.91 31.10 -22.54
N LYS A 654 -8.72 32.02 -23.50
CA LYS A 654 -8.31 33.43 -23.34
C LYS A 654 -9.29 34.33 -22.53
N GLN A 655 -10.38 33.80 -21.97
CA GLN A 655 -11.52 34.59 -21.47
C GLN A 655 -11.78 34.56 -19.95
N ASP A 656 -11.00 33.84 -19.14
CA ASP A 656 -11.18 33.87 -17.67
C ASP A 656 -10.47 35.08 -17.04
N SER A 657 -11.00 36.27 -17.28
CA SER A 657 -10.69 37.48 -16.52
C SER A 657 -11.98 38.28 -16.27
N GLY A 658 -12.56 38.11 -15.08
CA GLY A 658 -13.55 39.06 -14.55
C GLY A 658 -14.69 38.46 -13.73
N ALA A 659 -14.46 38.23 -12.44
CA ALA A 659 -15.46 38.45 -11.37
C ALA A 659 -14.75 38.37 -10.01
N GLY A 660 -14.49 39.53 -9.41
CA GLY A 660 -13.96 39.64 -8.06
C GLY A 660 -15.00 39.24 -7.02
N GLY A 661 -14.59 38.35 -6.11
CA GLY A 661 -15.21 38.12 -4.80
C GLY A 661 -14.08 38.06 -3.78
N ALA A 662 -14.10 38.98 -2.82
CA ALA A 662 -13.03 39.20 -1.85
C ALA A 662 -12.66 37.92 -1.07
N GLY A 663 -11.37 37.57 -1.09
CA GLY A 663 -10.76 36.54 -0.25
C GLY A 663 -9.35 36.99 0.11
N ASP A 664 -9.05 37.01 1.41
CA ASP A 664 -7.83 37.54 2.00
C ASP A 664 -6.54 37.09 1.31
N GLY A 665 -5.64 38.04 1.13
CA GLY A 665 -4.42 37.91 0.35
C GLY A 665 -3.47 36.85 0.89
N GLN A 666 -3.21 35.83 0.08
CA GLN A 666 -1.96 35.08 0.03
C GLN A 666 -1.77 34.59 -1.42
N GLY A 667 -0.86 35.23 -2.16
CA GLY A 667 -0.46 34.78 -3.50
C GLY A 667 0.16 33.38 -3.47
N PRO A 668 0.24 32.67 -4.60
CA PRO A 668 0.72 31.29 -4.66
C PRO A 668 2.20 31.24 -4.29
N LYS A 669 2.50 30.94 -3.01
CA LYS A 669 3.84 30.57 -2.57
C LYS A 669 4.23 29.28 -3.30
N LYS A 670 5.40 29.25 -3.95
CA LYS A 670 6.04 28.02 -4.46
C LYS A 670 6.09 26.98 -3.33
N GLN A 671 5.15 26.04 -3.34
CA GLN A 671 5.07 24.98 -2.35
C GLN A 671 6.14 23.94 -2.70
N THR A 672 7.19 23.86 -1.88
CA THR A 672 8.12 22.74 -1.94
C THR A 672 7.36 21.43 -1.68
N ARG A 673 7.61 20.36 -2.45
CA ARG A 673 6.99 19.02 -2.27
C ARG A 673 7.18 18.38 -0.88
N LEU A 674 7.89 19.04 0.04
CA LEU A 674 8.01 18.64 1.45
C LEU A 674 6.79 18.99 2.31
N GLY A 675 6.00 20.00 1.92
CA GLY A 675 4.81 20.39 2.69
C GLY A 675 3.72 19.33 2.66
N LEU A 676 2.86 19.33 3.69
CA LEU A 676 1.61 18.57 3.65
C LEU A 676 0.67 19.20 2.61
N GLU A 677 0.01 18.36 1.82
CA GLU A 677 -0.97 18.78 0.81
C GLU A 677 -2.40 18.70 1.37
N ALA A 678 -2.68 17.69 2.21
CA ALA A 678 -3.94 17.57 2.92
C ALA A 678 -3.91 18.34 4.24
N LYS A 679 -5.03 18.98 4.58
CA LYS A 679 -5.26 19.56 5.90
C LYS A 679 -6.02 18.59 6.81
N LYS A 680 -5.69 18.62 8.10
CA LYS A 680 -6.24 17.75 9.13
C LYS A 680 -7.77 17.84 9.21
N GLU A 681 -8.31 19.05 9.09
CA GLU A 681 -9.73 19.36 9.16
C GLU A 681 -10.51 19.09 7.86
N GLU A 682 -9.82 18.90 6.72
CA GLU A 682 -10.45 18.66 5.41
C GLU A 682 -10.44 17.17 5.03
N ASN A 683 -9.32 16.49 5.27
CA ASN A 683 -9.15 15.06 4.96
C ASN A 683 -8.18 14.41 5.96
N LEU A 684 -8.71 13.98 7.11
CA LEU A 684 -7.90 13.43 8.19
C LEU A 684 -7.13 12.17 7.78
N ALA A 685 -7.73 11.30 6.97
CA ALA A 685 -7.10 10.05 6.53
C ALA A 685 -5.86 10.31 5.66
N ASP A 686 -5.97 11.20 4.67
CA ASP A 686 -4.83 11.56 3.82
C ASP A 686 -3.80 12.41 4.59
N TRP A 687 -4.25 13.34 5.43
CA TRP A 687 -3.37 14.09 6.32
C TRP A 687 -2.54 13.16 7.22
N TYR A 688 -3.18 12.19 7.86
CA TYR A 688 -2.51 11.24 8.76
C TYR A 688 -1.47 10.42 8.00
N SER A 689 -1.83 9.90 6.82
CA SER A 689 -0.92 9.19 5.91
C SER A 689 0.30 10.04 5.53
N GLN A 690 0.08 11.30 5.14
CA GLN A 690 1.16 12.21 4.78
C GLN A 690 2.06 12.55 5.97
N VAL A 691 1.51 12.78 7.16
CA VAL A 691 2.30 13.08 8.37
C VAL A 691 3.21 11.93 8.72
N ILE A 692 2.69 10.72 8.89
CA ILE A 692 3.49 9.57 9.35
C ILE A 692 4.54 9.11 8.33
N THR A 693 4.30 9.31 7.03
CA THR A 693 5.26 8.97 5.98
C THR A 693 6.31 10.07 5.79
N LYS A 694 5.89 11.34 5.63
CA LYS A 694 6.82 12.46 5.39
C LYS A 694 7.62 12.86 6.64
N ALA A 695 7.11 12.58 7.86
CA ALA A 695 7.89 12.68 9.09
C ALA A 695 8.87 11.52 9.29
N GLU A 696 8.86 10.51 8.41
CA GLU A 696 9.69 9.31 8.46
C GLU A 696 9.43 8.44 9.70
N MET A 697 8.16 8.35 10.11
CA MET A 697 7.74 7.51 11.23
C MET A 697 7.50 6.06 10.80
N ILE A 698 6.92 5.86 9.61
CA ILE A 698 6.63 4.53 9.07
C ILE A 698 7.11 4.37 7.63
N GLU A 699 7.17 3.11 7.18
CA GLU A 699 7.14 2.74 5.77
C GLU A 699 6.01 1.72 5.54
N TYR A 700 5.31 1.83 4.41
CA TYR A 700 4.31 0.84 4.03
C TYR A 700 4.99 -0.47 3.62
N TYR A 701 4.45 -1.59 4.10
CA TYR A 701 4.95 -2.92 3.79
C TYR A 701 4.08 -3.64 2.75
N ASP A 702 4.63 -4.64 2.08
CA ASP A 702 3.94 -5.40 1.03
C ASP A 702 2.89 -6.40 1.59
N VAL A 703 2.93 -6.68 2.90
CA VAL A 703 1.86 -7.37 3.64
C VAL A 703 0.89 -6.36 4.22
N SER A 704 -0.37 -6.43 3.77
CA SER A 704 -1.45 -5.54 4.25
C SER A 704 -1.63 -5.62 5.77
N GLY A 705 -1.73 -4.44 6.41
CA GLY A 705 -1.90 -4.30 7.85
C GLY A 705 -0.59 -4.39 8.65
N CYS A 706 0.55 -4.57 7.99
CA CYS A 706 1.88 -4.54 8.59
C CYS A 706 2.62 -3.27 8.12
N TYR A 707 3.44 -2.69 9.00
CA TYR A 707 4.15 -1.43 8.75
C TYR A 707 5.54 -1.48 9.37
N VAL A 708 6.53 -0.90 8.69
CA VAL A 708 7.88 -0.76 9.26
C VAL A 708 7.90 0.42 10.21
N LEU A 709 8.23 0.20 11.47
CA LEU A 709 8.45 1.28 12.45
C LEU A 709 9.87 1.83 12.28
N ARG A 710 9.99 3.01 11.65
CA ARG A 710 11.28 3.69 11.44
C ARG A 710 11.81 4.28 12.75
N PRO A 711 13.11 4.64 12.83
CA PRO A 711 13.71 5.13 14.07
C PRO A 711 12.96 6.28 14.75
N TRP A 712 12.29 7.15 13.99
CA TRP A 712 11.54 8.28 14.54
C TRP A 712 10.33 7.86 15.38
N SER A 713 9.61 6.82 14.97
CA SER A 713 8.48 6.28 15.74
C SER A 713 8.92 5.28 16.79
N TYR A 714 9.91 4.44 16.48
CA TYR A 714 10.41 3.45 17.44
C TYR A 714 11.03 4.12 18.67
N ALA A 715 11.68 5.27 18.53
CA ALA A 715 12.20 6.02 19.68
C ALA A 715 11.10 6.53 20.64
N ILE A 716 9.89 6.80 20.14
CA ILE A 716 8.72 7.12 21.00
C ILE A 716 8.33 5.88 21.79
N TRP A 717 8.31 4.71 21.14
CA TRP A 717 8.04 3.43 21.80
C TRP A 717 9.08 3.09 22.86
N ASP A 718 10.37 3.34 22.57
CA ASP A 718 11.45 3.14 23.53
C ASP A 718 11.29 4.04 24.77
N ALA A 719 10.91 5.32 24.59
CA ALA A 719 10.65 6.21 25.72
C ALA A 719 9.48 5.73 26.61
N ILE A 720 8.40 5.23 25.98
CA ILE A 720 7.26 4.63 26.70
C ILE A 720 7.73 3.38 27.46
N LYS A 721 8.50 2.52 26.79
CA LYS A 721 9.06 1.30 27.35
C LYS A 721 9.94 1.60 28.55
N GLU A 722 10.92 2.48 28.44
CA GLU A 722 11.84 2.83 29.52
C GLU A 722 11.12 3.39 30.76
N PHE A 723 10.13 4.27 30.56
CA PHE A 723 9.31 4.78 31.65
C PHE A 723 8.52 3.66 32.31
N PHE A 724 7.75 2.91 31.52
CA PHE A 724 6.82 1.92 32.07
C PHE A 724 7.58 0.78 32.75
N ASP A 725 8.68 0.33 32.15
CA ASP A 725 9.56 -0.71 32.71
C ASP A 725 10.15 -0.30 34.06
N ARG A 726 10.57 0.97 34.20
CA ARG A 726 11.05 1.50 35.48
C ARG A 726 9.94 1.53 36.53
N GLU A 727 8.72 1.94 36.16
CA GLU A 727 7.62 2.05 37.12
C GLU A 727 7.09 0.68 37.57
N ILE A 728 6.92 -0.30 36.67
CA ILE A 728 6.44 -1.64 37.06
C ILE A 728 7.47 -2.41 37.90
N LYS A 729 8.77 -2.17 37.71
CA LYS A 729 9.82 -2.74 38.59
C LYS A 729 9.70 -2.26 40.03
N LYS A 730 9.20 -1.04 40.28
CA LYS A 730 8.92 -0.56 41.65
C LYS A 730 7.77 -1.35 42.30
N LEU A 731 6.87 -1.92 41.50
CA LEU A 731 5.76 -2.77 41.96
C LEU A 731 6.16 -4.25 42.13
N GLY A 732 7.44 -4.58 41.94
CA GLY A 732 7.97 -5.94 42.01
C GLY A 732 7.71 -6.79 40.77
N VAL A 733 7.38 -6.18 39.62
CA VAL A 733 7.18 -6.91 38.37
C VAL A 733 8.52 -7.21 37.70
N GLU A 734 8.69 -8.44 37.21
CA GLU A 734 9.88 -8.90 36.52
C GLU A 734 9.64 -9.13 35.03
N ASN A 735 10.60 -8.75 34.18
CA ASN A 735 10.52 -9.01 32.75
C ASN A 735 10.90 -10.46 32.43
N CYS A 736 10.15 -11.07 31.51
CA CYS A 736 10.36 -12.41 30.98
C CYS A 736 10.13 -12.43 29.46
N TYR A 737 10.24 -13.60 28.85
CA TYR A 737 9.88 -13.82 27.46
C TYR A 737 9.37 -15.24 27.23
N PHE A 738 8.09 -15.35 26.85
CA PHE A 738 7.49 -16.62 26.44
C PHE A 738 7.53 -16.79 24.91
N PRO A 739 7.52 -18.04 24.40
CA PRO A 739 7.50 -18.32 22.96
C PRO A 739 6.30 -17.71 22.24
N MET A 740 6.50 -17.39 20.95
CA MET A 740 5.43 -16.85 20.09
C MET A 740 4.43 -17.90 19.61
N PHE A 741 4.84 -19.17 19.57
CA PHE A 741 3.99 -20.25 19.08
C PHE A 741 3.15 -20.88 20.20
N VAL A 742 1.86 -21.03 19.92
CA VAL A 742 0.87 -21.69 20.78
C VAL A 742 0.46 -22.99 20.11
N SER A 743 0.43 -24.11 20.86
CA SER A 743 -0.10 -25.35 20.30
C SER A 743 -1.62 -25.25 20.14
N GLN A 744 -2.17 -25.94 19.13
CA GLN A 744 -3.62 -25.99 18.93
C GLN A 744 -4.35 -26.48 20.19
N ALA A 745 -3.82 -27.51 20.87
CA ALA A 745 -4.41 -28.04 22.09
C ALA A 745 -4.44 -27.02 23.25
N ALA A 746 -3.39 -26.20 23.40
CA ALA A 746 -3.37 -25.16 24.44
C ALA A 746 -4.39 -24.05 24.15
N LEU A 747 -4.51 -23.67 22.87
CA LEU A 747 -5.49 -22.69 22.42
C LEU A 747 -6.92 -23.23 22.57
N GLU A 748 -7.19 -24.48 22.21
CA GLU A 748 -8.54 -25.07 22.32
C GLU A 748 -9.04 -25.26 23.77
N LYS A 749 -8.15 -25.29 24.78
CA LYS A 749 -8.58 -25.31 26.19
C LYS A 749 -9.40 -24.08 26.57
N GLU A 750 -9.20 -22.98 25.87
CA GLU A 750 -9.86 -21.69 26.13
C GLU A 750 -10.98 -21.42 25.09
N LYS A 751 -11.58 -22.47 24.51
CA LYS A 751 -12.60 -22.39 23.44
C LYS A 751 -13.76 -21.43 23.73
N THR A 752 -14.15 -21.28 25.00
CA THR A 752 -15.20 -20.36 25.43
C THR A 752 -14.79 -18.89 25.43
N HIS A 753 -13.51 -18.55 25.60
CA HIS A 753 -13.01 -17.18 25.52
C HIS A 753 -12.37 -16.86 24.16
N ILE A 754 -11.97 -17.88 23.39
CA ILE A 754 -11.37 -17.74 22.04
C ILE A 754 -12.41 -17.68 20.92
N ALA A 755 -13.69 -17.94 21.18
CA ALA A 755 -14.73 -17.85 20.14
C ALA A 755 -14.70 -16.50 19.38
N ASP A 756 -14.34 -15.41 20.06
CA ASP A 756 -14.16 -14.08 19.47
C ASP A 756 -12.82 -13.89 18.73
N PHE A 757 -11.76 -14.61 19.13
CA PHE A 757 -10.42 -14.51 18.53
C PHE A 757 -10.16 -15.51 17.41
N ALA A 758 -10.91 -16.62 17.36
CA ALA A 758 -10.68 -17.74 16.43
C ALA A 758 -10.56 -17.32 14.95
N PRO A 759 -11.33 -16.34 14.42
CA PRO A 759 -11.17 -15.87 13.05
C PRO A 759 -9.86 -15.11 12.79
N GLU A 760 -9.23 -14.56 13.83
CA GLU A 760 -8.07 -13.66 13.74
C GLU A 760 -6.74 -14.37 14.03
N VAL A 761 -6.75 -15.65 14.39
CA VAL A 761 -5.54 -16.41 14.71
C VAL A 761 -4.78 -16.78 13.43
N ALA A 762 -3.51 -16.38 13.35
CA ALA A 762 -2.61 -16.80 12.29
C ALA A 762 -2.00 -18.18 12.60
N TRP A 763 -2.06 -19.10 11.64
CA TRP A 763 -1.58 -20.48 11.78
C TRP A 763 -0.35 -20.75 10.93
N VAL A 764 0.63 -21.42 11.51
CA VAL A 764 1.77 -22.02 10.81
C VAL A 764 1.48 -23.51 10.63
N THR A 765 1.34 -23.93 9.37
CA THR A 765 1.00 -25.31 8.99
C THR A 765 2.13 -26.02 8.24
N ARG A 766 3.20 -25.30 7.86
CA ARG A 766 4.29 -25.83 7.04
C ARG A 766 5.65 -25.29 7.48
N SER A 767 6.68 -26.12 7.35
CA SER A 767 8.09 -25.72 7.42
C SER A 767 8.74 -25.97 6.06
N GLY A 768 9.08 -24.89 5.35
CA GLY A 768 9.50 -24.97 3.94
C GLY A 768 8.38 -25.52 3.06
N LYS A 769 8.58 -26.72 2.51
CA LYS A 769 7.57 -27.43 1.70
C LYS A 769 6.90 -28.60 2.45
N THR A 770 7.34 -28.91 3.67
CA THR A 770 6.85 -30.03 4.47
C THR A 770 5.71 -29.57 5.37
N GLU A 771 4.61 -30.31 5.38
CA GLU A 771 3.48 -30.08 6.28
C GLU A 771 3.84 -30.49 7.71
N LEU A 772 3.47 -29.64 8.69
CA LEU A 772 3.68 -29.95 10.09
C LEU A 772 2.68 -31.02 10.55
N ALA A 773 3.12 -31.93 11.41
CA ALA A 773 2.23 -32.94 12.00
C ALA A 773 1.07 -32.31 12.79
N GLU A 774 1.35 -31.20 13.48
CA GLU A 774 0.37 -30.40 14.20
C GLU A 774 0.54 -28.92 13.84
N PRO A 775 -0.53 -28.22 13.44
CA PRO A 775 -0.52 -26.76 13.28
C PRO A 775 -0.19 -26.06 14.60
N VAL A 776 0.61 -24.99 14.50
CA VAL A 776 0.88 -24.10 15.64
C VAL A 776 0.38 -22.70 15.32
N ALA A 777 -0.26 -22.04 16.29
CA ALA A 777 -0.75 -20.69 16.16
C ALA A 777 0.34 -19.68 16.53
N VAL A 778 0.33 -18.52 15.89
CA VAL A 778 1.09 -17.33 16.33
C VAL A 778 0.27 -16.64 17.41
N ARG A 779 0.90 -16.24 18.52
CA ARG A 779 0.18 -15.67 19.67
C ARG A 779 -0.73 -14.48 19.28
N PRO A 780 -2.03 -14.54 19.60
CA PRO A 780 -2.91 -13.37 19.62
C PRO A 780 -2.89 -12.65 20.99
N THR A 781 -2.45 -13.39 22.03
CA THR A 781 -2.23 -13.01 23.44
C THR A 781 -1.51 -14.20 24.13
N SER A 782 -0.89 -14.02 25.31
CA SER A 782 -0.05 -15.06 25.93
C SER A 782 -0.67 -15.84 27.10
N GLU A 783 -1.94 -15.66 27.45
CA GLU A 783 -2.61 -16.39 28.55
C GLU A 783 -2.43 -17.92 28.43
N THR A 784 -2.75 -18.48 27.27
CA THR A 784 -2.63 -19.92 26.99
C THR A 784 -1.19 -20.43 26.92
N VAL A 785 -0.22 -19.53 26.76
CA VAL A 785 1.22 -19.84 26.76
C VAL A 785 1.79 -19.80 28.18
N MET A 786 1.39 -18.81 28.98
CA MET A 786 1.97 -18.52 30.29
C MET A 786 1.34 -19.35 31.41
N TYR A 787 0.01 -19.50 31.41
CA TYR A 787 -0.71 -20.09 32.54
C TYR A 787 -0.42 -21.59 32.80
N PRO A 788 -0.11 -22.42 31.80
CA PRO A 788 0.41 -23.76 32.05
C PRO A 788 1.74 -23.78 32.81
N ALA A 789 2.58 -22.74 32.66
CA ALA A 789 3.80 -22.60 33.44
C ALA A 789 3.50 -22.10 34.86
N TYR A 790 2.55 -21.17 35.02
CA TYR A 790 2.14 -20.65 36.33
C TYR A 790 1.60 -21.78 37.21
N ALA A 791 0.80 -22.68 36.66
CA ALA A 791 0.29 -23.85 37.37
C ALA A 791 1.39 -24.78 37.90
N LYS A 792 2.57 -24.80 37.25
CA LYS A 792 3.73 -25.55 37.73
C LYS A 792 4.52 -24.79 38.79
N TRP A 793 4.66 -23.48 38.62
CA TRP A 793 5.44 -22.63 39.53
C TRP A 793 4.74 -22.36 40.86
N VAL A 794 3.41 -22.28 40.85
CA VAL A 794 2.61 -22.06 42.04
C VAL A 794 2.29 -23.41 42.69
N GLN A 795 2.82 -23.65 43.89
CA GLN A 795 2.51 -24.83 44.70
C GLN A 795 2.04 -24.44 46.11
N SER A 796 2.54 -23.33 46.65
CA SER A 796 2.21 -22.80 47.99
C SER A 796 1.96 -21.29 47.92
N HIS A 797 1.27 -20.75 48.94
CA HIS A 797 1.11 -19.30 49.11
C HIS A 797 2.44 -18.52 49.09
N ARG A 798 3.57 -19.16 49.36
CA ARG A 798 4.92 -18.57 49.34
C ARG A 798 5.43 -18.27 47.93
N ASP A 799 4.87 -18.92 46.92
CA ASP A 799 5.21 -18.70 45.51
C ASP A 799 4.44 -17.49 44.94
N LEU A 800 3.52 -16.91 45.73
CA LEU A 800 2.68 -15.78 45.35
C LEU A 800 3.14 -14.51 46.12
N PRO A 801 3.09 -13.33 45.47
CA PRO A 801 2.59 -13.12 44.12
C PRO A 801 3.61 -13.46 43.03
N ILE A 802 3.13 -14.03 41.91
CA ILE A 802 3.89 -14.05 40.65
C ILE A 802 3.55 -12.76 39.90
N LYS A 803 4.57 -12.01 39.47
CA LYS A 803 4.37 -10.77 38.71
C LYS A 803 5.31 -10.71 37.51
N LEU A 804 4.82 -11.06 36.32
CA LEU A 804 5.65 -11.10 35.11
C LEU A 804 5.16 -10.13 34.05
N ASN A 805 6.09 -9.58 33.29
CA ASN A 805 5.88 -8.72 32.15
C ASN A 805 6.68 -9.21 30.94
N GLN A 806 6.20 -9.00 29.72
CA GLN A 806 7.02 -9.17 28.52
C GLN A 806 6.74 -8.09 27.47
N TRP A 807 7.80 -7.68 26.79
CA TRP A 807 7.74 -6.80 25.62
C TRP A 807 7.89 -7.66 24.36
N CYS A 808 6.86 -7.74 23.52
CA CYS A 808 6.88 -8.60 22.34
C CYS A 808 6.00 -8.06 21.21
N ASN A 809 6.04 -8.73 20.06
CA ASN A 809 5.07 -8.55 19.00
C ASN A 809 3.88 -9.52 19.17
N VAL A 810 2.74 -9.12 18.63
CA VAL A 810 1.50 -9.91 18.59
C VAL A 810 0.91 -9.86 17.20
N VAL A 811 0.28 -10.97 16.78
CA VAL A 811 -0.41 -11.05 15.49
C VAL A 811 -1.90 -11.31 15.71
N ARG A 812 -2.73 -10.38 15.21
CA ARG A 812 -4.18 -10.52 15.08
C ARG A 812 -4.58 -10.23 13.65
N TRP A 813 -5.03 -11.24 12.93
CA TRP A 813 -5.32 -11.16 11.50
C TRP A 813 -6.70 -10.55 11.21
N GLU A 814 -6.92 -9.36 11.73
CA GLU A 814 -8.22 -8.70 11.70
C GLU A 814 -8.67 -8.33 10.27
N PHE A 815 -9.97 -8.45 10.03
CA PHE A 815 -10.60 -8.26 8.71
C PHE A 815 -11.04 -6.81 8.44
N LYS A 816 -11.04 -5.94 9.46
CA LYS A 816 -11.38 -4.53 9.30
C LYS A 816 -10.22 -3.74 8.67
N HIS A 817 -10.51 -2.56 8.14
CA HIS A 817 -9.52 -1.72 7.47
C HIS A 817 -8.36 -1.35 8.41
N PRO A 818 -7.09 -1.70 8.09
CA PRO A 818 -5.95 -1.37 8.93
C PRO A 818 -5.60 0.12 8.84
N GLN A 819 -5.17 0.69 9.97
CA GLN A 819 -4.68 2.06 10.06
C GLN A 819 -3.36 2.04 10.84
N PRO A 820 -2.26 2.60 10.30
CA PRO A 820 -0.96 2.55 10.97
C PRO A 820 -1.02 3.00 12.42
N PHE A 821 -0.34 2.26 13.31
CA PHE A 821 -0.39 2.37 14.77
C PHE A 821 -1.76 2.06 15.40
N LEU A 822 -2.83 2.73 14.96
CA LEU A 822 -4.16 2.65 15.58
C LEU A 822 -4.75 1.24 15.51
N ARG A 823 -4.55 0.56 14.37
CA ARG A 823 -5.05 -0.79 14.09
C ARG A 823 -4.19 -1.49 13.05
N THR A 824 -3.29 -2.35 13.51
CA THR A 824 -2.37 -3.12 12.66
C THR A 824 -2.52 -4.61 12.95
N ARG A 825 -2.16 -5.46 11.97
CA ARG A 825 -2.22 -6.92 12.14
C ARG A 825 -1.09 -7.45 12.99
N GLU A 826 0.10 -6.88 12.82
CA GLU A 826 1.22 -7.06 13.73
C GLU A 826 1.43 -5.75 14.49
N PHE A 827 1.49 -5.81 15.82
CA PHE A 827 1.80 -4.66 16.66
C PHE A 827 2.77 -5.06 17.77
N LEU A 828 3.53 -4.07 18.25
CA LEU A 828 4.35 -4.22 19.45
C LEU A 828 3.52 -3.83 20.66
N TRP A 829 3.70 -4.58 21.73
CA TRP A 829 3.06 -4.29 22.99
C TRP A 829 3.91 -4.73 24.17
N GLN A 830 3.43 -4.33 25.34
CA GLN A 830 3.74 -4.99 26.58
C GLN A 830 2.49 -5.76 27.02
N GLU A 831 2.68 -6.95 27.61
CA GLU A 831 1.65 -7.66 28.35
C GLU A 831 2.20 -8.09 29.72
N GLY A 832 1.47 -7.74 30.77
CA GLY A 832 1.75 -8.13 32.14
C GLY A 832 0.73 -9.14 32.63
N HIS A 833 1.20 -10.17 33.33
CA HIS A 833 0.38 -11.23 33.90
C HIS A 833 0.82 -11.48 35.34
N THR A 834 -0.14 -11.48 36.25
CA THR A 834 0.15 -11.62 37.68
C THR A 834 -0.82 -12.60 38.34
N ALA A 835 -0.37 -13.23 39.42
CA ALA A 835 -1.14 -14.17 40.21
C ALA A 835 -0.93 -13.87 41.71
N PHE A 836 -2.02 -13.85 42.47
CA PHE A 836 -2.08 -13.46 43.87
C PHE A 836 -2.81 -14.49 44.70
N ALA A 837 -2.51 -14.52 46.00
CA ALA A 837 -3.22 -15.35 46.95
C ALA A 837 -4.61 -14.79 47.28
N THR A 838 -4.76 -13.44 47.30
CA THR A 838 -6.00 -12.77 47.70
C THR A 838 -6.59 -11.91 46.58
N LYS A 839 -7.90 -11.64 46.65
CA LYS A 839 -8.59 -10.77 45.68
C LYS A 839 -8.17 -9.32 45.86
N GLU A 840 -7.95 -8.91 47.11
CA GLU A 840 -7.64 -7.53 47.50
C GLU A 840 -6.34 -7.06 46.85
N GLU A 841 -5.27 -7.88 46.93
CA GLU A 841 -3.98 -7.59 46.28
C GLU A 841 -4.11 -7.49 44.76
N ALA A 842 -4.89 -8.40 44.15
CA ALA A 842 -5.11 -8.38 42.71
C ALA A 842 -5.89 -7.12 42.28
N VAL A 843 -6.93 -6.73 43.00
CA VAL A 843 -7.72 -5.52 42.72
C VAL A 843 -6.88 -4.25 42.87
N GLU A 844 -6.01 -4.19 43.88
CA GLU A 844 -5.10 -3.06 44.08
C GLU A 844 -4.17 -2.88 42.87
N GLU A 845 -3.54 -3.95 42.40
CA GLU A 845 -2.63 -3.87 41.25
C GLU A 845 -3.34 -3.42 39.97
N VAL A 846 -4.59 -3.86 39.73
CA VAL A 846 -5.36 -3.44 38.54
C VAL A 846 -5.43 -1.92 38.45
N LEU A 847 -5.68 -1.25 39.57
CA LEU A 847 -5.77 0.21 39.65
C LEU A 847 -4.38 0.88 39.61
N GLN A 848 -3.37 0.30 40.24
CA GLN A 848 -1.99 0.79 40.16
C GLN A 848 -1.50 0.82 38.70
N ILE A 849 -1.72 -0.27 37.95
CA ILE A 849 -1.34 -0.36 36.54
C ILE A 849 -2.16 0.59 35.67
N LEU A 850 -3.47 0.71 35.92
CA LEU A 850 -4.32 1.66 35.20
C LEU A 850 -3.82 3.10 35.37
N ASP A 851 -3.37 3.46 36.57
CA ASP A 851 -2.78 4.78 36.83
C ASP A 851 -1.44 4.95 36.12
N LEU A 852 -0.59 3.92 36.07
CA LEU A 852 0.64 3.97 35.26
C LEU A 852 0.34 4.19 33.77
N TYR A 853 -0.71 3.57 33.22
CA TYR A 853 -1.13 3.85 31.85
C TYR A 853 -1.63 5.28 31.67
N ALA A 854 -2.41 5.81 32.61
CA ALA A 854 -2.80 7.22 32.58
C ALA A 854 -1.56 8.12 32.58
N ARG A 855 -0.57 7.85 33.43
CA ARG A 855 0.71 8.60 33.47
C ARG A 855 1.50 8.49 32.17
N VAL A 856 1.50 7.35 31.48
CA VAL A 856 2.10 7.26 30.13
C VAL A 856 1.45 8.23 29.16
N TYR A 857 0.11 8.30 29.14
CA TYR A 857 -0.62 9.23 28.27
C TYR A 857 -0.44 10.69 28.69
N GLU A 858 -0.63 11.00 29.97
CA GLU A 858 -0.66 12.37 30.48
C GLU A 858 0.74 12.95 30.69
N GLU A 859 1.62 12.23 31.40
CA GLU A 859 2.95 12.72 31.75
C GLU A 859 3.90 12.67 30.56
N LEU A 860 3.94 11.59 29.78
CA LEU A 860 4.89 11.47 28.66
C LEU A 860 4.31 12.08 27.37
N MET A 861 3.09 11.70 27.01
CA MET A 861 2.51 12.06 25.71
C MET A 861 1.66 13.34 25.74
N ALA A 862 1.43 13.93 26.91
CA ALA A 862 0.59 15.12 27.06
C ALA A 862 -0.85 14.93 26.51
N ILE A 863 -1.44 13.76 26.72
CA ILE A 863 -2.80 13.39 26.26
C ILE A 863 -3.65 13.06 27.48
N PRO A 864 -4.77 13.77 27.73
CA PRO A 864 -5.68 13.44 28.82
C PRO A 864 -6.43 12.14 28.52
N VAL A 865 -6.75 11.36 29.56
CA VAL A 865 -7.53 10.14 29.42
C VAL A 865 -8.64 10.05 30.47
N VAL A 866 -9.71 9.34 30.13
CA VAL A 866 -10.79 9.02 31.08
C VAL A 866 -10.55 7.61 31.62
N LYS A 867 -10.28 7.51 32.92
CA LYS A 867 -10.21 6.23 33.65
C LYS A 867 -11.62 5.69 33.93
N GLY A 868 -11.85 4.43 33.61
CA GLY A 868 -13.14 3.80 33.91
C GLY A 868 -13.16 2.29 33.74
N ARG A 869 -14.33 1.68 33.99
CA ARG A 869 -14.60 0.25 33.84
C ARG A 869 -15.35 -0.02 32.52
N LYS A 870 -14.99 -1.07 31.78
CA LYS A 870 -15.79 -1.51 30.62
C LYS A 870 -17.15 -2.07 31.08
N THR A 871 -18.17 -1.94 30.23
CA THR A 871 -19.46 -2.61 30.45
C THR A 871 -19.30 -4.12 30.35
N GLU A 872 -20.32 -4.88 30.77
CA GLU A 872 -20.30 -6.34 30.67
C GLU A 872 -20.15 -6.86 29.24
N LYS A 873 -20.55 -6.06 28.24
CA LYS A 873 -20.41 -6.42 26.83
C LYS A 873 -19.00 -6.17 26.28
N GLU A 874 -18.40 -5.04 26.66
CA GLU A 874 -17.09 -4.61 26.12
C GLU A 874 -15.91 -5.04 27.02
N LYS A 875 -16.17 -5.73 28.14
CA LYS A 875 -15.10 -6.29 28.99
C LYS A 875 -14.43 -7.47 28.29
N PHE A 876 -13.21 -7.80 28.72
CA PHE A 876 -12.55 -9.01 28.28
C PHE A 876 -13.35 -10.26 28.71
N ALA A 877 -13.66 -11.14 27.75
CA ALA A 877 -14.53 -12.30 27.97
C ALA A 877 -14.01 -13.27 29.05
N GLY A 878 -12.68 -13.33 29.26
CA GLY A 878 -12.06 -14.12 30.33
C GLY A 878 -11.98 -13.41 31.69
N GLY A 879 -12.31 -12.13 31.77
CA GLY A 879 -12.18 -11.30 32.97
C GLY A 879 -13.40 -11.27 33.89
N ASP A 880 -13.19 -11.11 35.20
CA ASP A 880 -14.24 -10.68 36.15
C ASP A 880 -14.71 -9.28 35.76
N TYR A 881 -13.76 -8.34 35.67
CA TYR A 881 -13.99 -7.00 35.14
C TYR A 881 -12.77 -6.46 34.39
N THR A 882 -12.97 -5.40 33.59
CA THR A 882 -11.92 -4.73 32.82
C THR A 882 -11.93 -3.24 33.10
N THR A 883 -10.77 -2.68 33.37
CA THR A 883 -10.55 -1.23 33.45
C THR A 883 -9.79 -0.74 32.21
N THR A 884 -9.99 0.53 31.88
CA THR A 884 -9.51 1.12 30.61
C THR A 884 -9.19 2.60 30.79
N VAL A 885 -8.25 3.09 29.97
CA VAL A 885 -8.04 4.53 29.74
C VAL A 885 -8.56 4.86 28.34
N GLU A 886 -9.56 5.74 28.27
CA GLU A 886 -10.15 6.17 27.00
C GLU A 886 -9.58 7.54 26.59
N ALA A 887 -9.08 7.64 25.36
CA ALA A 887 -8.62 8.89 24.76
C ALA A 887 -9.61 9.37 23.68
N TYR A 888 -9.60 10.66 23.37
CA TYR A 888 -10.50 11.27 22.40
C TYR A 888 -9.72 11.96 21.28
N ILE A 889 -10.18 11.79 20.03
CA ILE A 889 -9.59 12.40 18.84
C ILE A 889 -10.64 13.34 18.22
N SER A 890 -10.53 14.63 18.50
CA SER A 890 -11.49 15.65 18.07
C SER A 890 -11.66 15.77 16.56
N ALA A 891 -10.57 15.66 15.80
CA ALA A 891 -10.62 15.75 14.34
C ALA A 891 -11.54 14.67 13.72
N SER A 892 -11.65 13.51 14.36
CA SER A 892 -12.51 12.41 13.93
C SER A 892 -13.88 12.38 14.63
N GLY A 893 -14.03 13.09 15.75
CA GLY A 893 -15.16 12.94 16.67
C GLY A 893 -15.29 11.53 17.26
N ARG A 894 -14.18 10.80 17.41
CA ARG A 894 -14.15 9.41 17.89
C ARG A 894 -13.26 9.25 19.11
N ALA A 895 -13.69 8.37 20.00
CA ALA A 895 -12.86 7.85 21.07
C ALA A 895 -11.99 6.68 20.61
N ILE A 896 -10.96 6.41 21.38
CA ILE A 896 -10.10 5.24 21.19
C ILE A 896 -9.61 4.74 22.54
N GLN A 897 -9.71 3.42 22.72
CA GLN A 897 -9.17 2.74 23.88
C GLN A 897 -7.64 2.74 23.84
N GLY A 898 -7.01 3.32 24.87
CA GLY A 898 -5.56 3.50 24.96
C GLY A 898 -4.81 2.33 25.59
N ALA A 899 -5.31 1.77 26.69
CA ALA A 899 -4.72 0.62 27.39
C ALA A 899 -5.78 -0.11 28.24
N THR A 900 -5.49 -1.34 28.67
CA THR A 900 -6.37 -2.13 29.53
C THR A 900 -5.67 -2.75 30.72
N SER A 901 -6.42 -2.83 31.84
CA SER A 901 -6.02 -3.59 33.01
C SER A 901 -7.22 -4.43 33.50
N HIS A 902 -7.06 -5.74 33.44
CA HIS A 902 -8.11 -6.74 33.67
C HIS A 902 -7.92 -7.39 35.03
N HIS A 903 -9.01 -7.46 35.81
CA HIS A 903 -9.08 -8.44 36.89
C HIS A 903 -9.67 -9.73 36.31
N LEU A 904 -8.89 -10.80 36.30
CA LEU A 904 -9.30 -12.09 35.75
C LEU A 904 -10.06 -12.95 36.77
N GLY A 905 -10.10 -12.52 38.03
CA GLY A 905 -10.66 -13.31 39.11
C GLY A 905 -9.96 -14.66 39.20
N GLN A 906 -10.75 -15.73 39.30
CA GLN A 906 -10.27 -17.11 39.31
C GLN A 906 -10.67 -17.88 38.03
N ASN A 907 -11.05 -17.18 36.96
CA ASN A 907 -11.52 -17.82 35.72
C ASN A 907 -10.42 -18.67 35.08
N PHE A 908 -9.23 -18.08 34.89
CA PHE A 908 -8.09 -18.76 34.28
C PHE A 908 -7.41 -19.73 35.23
N SER A 909 -7.28 -19.41 36.51
CA SER A 909 -6.70 -20.31 37.50
C SER A 909 -7.50 -21.60 37.62
N LYS A 910 -8.84 -21.52 37.54
CA LYS A 910 -9.71 -22.70 37.47
C LYS A 910 -9.50 -23.51 36.19
N MET A 911 -9.30 -22.83 35.05
CA MET A 911 -9.11 -23.48 33.74
C MET A 911 -7.74 -24.17 33.62
N PHE A 912 -6.69 -23.58 34.18
CA PHE A 912 -5.30 -24.04 34.08
C PHE A 912 -4.81 -24.74 35.34
N GLU A 913 -5.67 -24.91 36.35
CA GLU A 913 -5.36 -25.52 37.64
C GLU A 913 -4.20 -24.83 38.38
N ILE A 914 -4.21 -23.49 38.39
CA ILE A 914 -3.24 -22.68 39.15
C ILE A 914 -3.71 -22.63 40.62
N VAL A 915 -3.31 -23.67 41.36
CA VAL A 915 -3.72 -23.90 42.75
C VAL A 915 -2.53 -23.79 43.70
N PHE A 916 -2.79 -23.36 44.94
CA PHE A 916 -1.79 -23.27 46.00
C PHE A 916 -2.31 -23.78 47.34
N GLU A 917 -1.39 -24.19 48.21
CA GLU A 917 -1.70 -24.50 49.61
C GLU A 917 -1.58 -23.25 50.51
N ASP A 918 -2.65 -22.98 51.27
CA ASP A 918 -2.71 -21.91 52.26
C ASP A 918 -2.65 -22.51 53.70
N PRO A 919 -1.64 -22.16 54.52
CA PRO A 919 -1.56 -22.59 55.92
C PRO A 919 -2.77 -22.17 56.77
N LYS A 920 -3.50 -21.12 56.36
CA LYS A 920 -4.74 -20.69 57.04
C LYS A 920 -5.92 -21.61 56.72
N ARG A 921 -5.84 -22.43 55.67
CA ARG A 921 -6.84 -23.44 55.28
C ARG A 921 -6.15 -24.79 54.99
N PRO A 922 -5.63 -25.48 56.03
CA PRO A 922 -4.86 -26.71 55.85
C PRO A 922 -5.67 -27.78 55.12
N GLY A 923 -5.10 -28.37 54.07
CA GLY A 923 -5.72 -29.44 53.28
C GLY A 923 -6.68 -28.97 52.18
N GLU A 924 -6.96 -27.67 52.07
CA GLU A 924 -7.82 -27.11 51.03
C GLU A 924 -6.99 -26.38 49.97
N LYS A 925 -6.99 -26.88 48.72
CA LYS A 925 -6.33 -26.20 47.60
C LYS A 925 -7.10 -24.95 47.20
N GLN A 926 -6.44 -23.79 47.24
CA GLN A 926 -7.01 -22.51 46.84
C GLN A 926 -6.61 -22.15 45.41
N LEU A 927 -7.46 -21.41 44.70
CA LEU A 927 -7.19 -20.93 43.34
C LEU A 927 -6.59 -19.53 43.39
N ALA A 928 -5.55 -19.28 42.59
CA ALA A 928 -4.93 -17.95 42.52
C ALA A 928 -5.87 -16.93 41.85
N TYR A 929 -5.87 -15.70 42.37
CA TYR A 929 -6.50 -14.55 41.70
C TYR A 929 -5.52 -13.97 40.69
N GLN A 930 -5.97 -13.68 39.47
CA GLN A 930 -5.08 -13.24 38.40
C GLN A 930 -5.47 -11.89 37.83
N ASN A 931 -4.48 -11.18 37.29
CA ASN A 931 -4.69 -10.02 36.44
C ASN A 931 -3.92 -10.18 35.11
N SER A 932 -4.39 -9.50 34.08
CA SER A 932 -3.60 -9.22 32.88
C SER A 932 -3.78 -7.77 32.45
N TRP A 933 -2.75 -7.17 31.85
CA TRP A 933 -2.77 -5.76 31.45
C TRP A 933 -1.87 -5.50 30.25
N GLY A 934 -2.28 -4.61 29.34
CA GLY A 934 -1.50 -4.31 28.13
C GLY A 934 -1.62 -2.87 27.59
N ILE A 935 -0.51 -2.37 27.03
CA ILE A 935 -0.41 -1.15 26.22
C ILE A 935 0.34 -1.43 24.92
N THR A 936 -0.04 -0.77 23.83
CA THR A 936 0.51 -1.04 22.49
C THR A 936 1.06 0.20 21.82
N THR A 937 1.69 0.03 20.65
CA THR A 937 2.11 1.14 19.77
C THR A 937 0.96 1.98 19.22
N ARG A 938 -0.31 1.62 19.50
CA ARG A 938 -1.47 2.51 19.30
C ARG A 938 -1.26 3.88 19.92
N THR A 939 -0.60 3.93 21.08
CA THR A 939 -0.15 5.16 21.76
C THR A 939 0.43 6.20 20.80
N ILE A 940 1.29 5.79 19.87
CA ILE A 940 1.96 6.66 18.88
C ILE A 940 0.95 7.24 17.87
N GLY A 941 -0.01 6.43 17.43
CA GLY A 941 -1.08 6.87 16.55
C GLY A 941 -1.98 7.90 17.23
N VAL A 942 -2.34 7.67 18.49
CA VAL A 942 -3.13 8.62 19.29
C VAL A 942 -2.37 9.94 19.47
N LEU A 943 -1.08 9.90 19.81
CA LEU A 943 -0.23 11.08 19.91
C LEU A 943 -0.23 11.90 18.61
N THR A 944 -0.05 11.21 17.48
CA THR A 944 -0.03 11.85 16.17
C THR A 944 -1.37 12.52 15.86
N MET A 945 -2.49 11.82 16.10
CA MET A 945 -3.84 12.33 15.86
C MET A 945 -4.24 13.49 16.79
N VAL A 946 -3.82 13.46 18.06
CA VAL A 946 -4.14 14.52 19.03
C VAL A 946 -3.32 15.77 18.75
N HIS A 947 -1.99 15.65 18.65
CA HIS A 947 -1.11 16.83 18.63
C HIS A 947 -0.74 17.35 17.26
N GLY A 948 -0.75 16.50 16.23
CA GLY A 948 -0.33 16.89 14.88
C GLY A 948 -1.18 18.02 14.29
N ASP A 949 -0.58 18.80 13.40
CA ASP A 949 -1.21 19.94 12.74
C ASP A 949 -0.90 19.99 11.22
N ASN A 950 -1.27 21.08 10.55
CA ASN A 950 -1.09 21.26 9.12
C ASN A 950 0.37 21.53 8.69
N MET A 951 1.31 21.62 9.65
CA MET A 951 2.75 21.68 9.39
C MET A 951 3.41 20.30 9.54
N GLY A 952 2.76 19.33 10.20
CA GLY A 952 3.32 18.01 10.42
C GLY A 952 3.06 17.43 11.80
N LEU A 953 4.01 16.58 12.21
CA LEU A 953 4.05 16.01 13.54
C LEU A 953 4.32 17.12 14.58
N VAL A 954 3.80 16.95 15.79
CA VAL A 954 4.11 17.78 16.96
C VAL A 954 4.41 16.83 18.11
N LEU A 955 5.68 16.76 18.53
CA LEU A 955 6.09 15.81 19.56
C LEU A 955 6.10 16.47 20.95
N PRO A 956 5.49 15.84 21.96
CA PRO A 956 5.74 16.18 23.36
C PRO A 956 7.23 16.00 23.69
N PRO A 957 7.88 17.00 24.33
CA PRO A 957 9.30 16.96 24.67
C PRO A 957 9.79 15.71 25.39
N ARG A 958 8.94 15.05 26.18
CA ARG A 958 9.34 13.86 26.96
C ARG A 958 9.50 12.60 26.11
N VAL A 959 8.86 12.52 24.95
CA VAL A 959 8.97 11.37 24.01
C VAL A 959 9.68 11.71 22.70
N ALA A 960 9.97 12.99 22.45
CA ALA A 960 10.70 13.40 21.26
C ALA A 960 12.15 12.89 21.31
N CYS A 961 12.58 12.05 20.36
CA CYS A 961 13.97 11.57 20.29
C CYS A 961 14.98 12.70 20.03
N LEU A 962 14.50 13.80 19.45
CA LEU A 962 15.21 15.06 19.29
C LEU A 962 14.33 16.19 19.84
N GLN A 963 14.77 16.84 20.91
CA GLN A 963 14.06 17.96 21.55
C GLN A 963 14.43 19.30 20.92
N VAL A 964 15.70 19.48 20.56
CA VAL A 964 16.23 20.74 20.02
C VAL A 964 17.01 20.52 18.74
N ILE A 965 16.75 21.33 17.70
CA ILE A 965 17.55 21.36 16.47
C ILE A 965 18.20 22.72 16.25
N ILE A 966 19.53 22.75 16.20
CA ILE A 966 20.33 23.96 15.98
C ILE A 966 20.53 24.16 14.49
N ILE A 967 20.20 25.35 13.97
CA ILE A 967 20.28 25.67 12.54
C ILE A 967 21.03 27.00 12.34
N PRO A 968 22.20 26.99 11.68
CA PRO A 968 22.89 28.21 11.31
C PRO A 968 22.09 28.94 10.22
N CYS A 969 21.89 30.24 10.42
CA CYS A 969 21.11 31.12 9.56
C CYS A 969 21.97 32.26 9.03
N GLY A 970 21.60 32.83 7.88
CA GLY A 970 22.29 34.00 7.33
C GLY A 970 23.69 33.73 6.75
N ILE A 971 24.03 32.47 6.46
CA ILE A 971 25.22 32.12 5.67
C ILE A 971 24.94 32.47 4.20
N THR A 972 25.59 33.51 3.69
CA THR A 972 25.53 33.92 2.27
C THR A 972 26.86 33.64 1.59
N ALA A 973 26.87 33.58 0.25
CA ALA A 973 28.11 33.43 -0.54
C ALA A 973 29.10 34.61 -0.33
N THR A 974 28.61 35.73 0.19
CA THR A 974 29.37 36.95 0.49
C THR A 974 29.87 37.02 1.93
N LEU A 975 29.47 36.08 2.80
CA LEU A 975 29.90 36.06 4.20
C LEU A 975 31.38 35.64 4.27
N PRO A 976 32.27 36.38 4.96
CA PRO A 976 33.66 35.98 5.11
C PRO A 976 33.78 34.60 5.76
N GLU A 977 34.71 33.76 5.26
CA GLU A 977 34.85 32.38 5.76
C GLU A 977 35.14 32.34 7.27
N ALA A 978 35.89 33.31 7.80
CA ALA A 978 36.12 33.45 9.24
C ALA A 978 34.84 33.72 10.06
N GLU A 979 33.90 34.51 9.53
CA GLU A 979 32.60 34.74 10.21
C GLU A 979 31.72 33.48 10.16
N LYS A 980 31.79 32.72 9.06
CA LYS A 980 31.10 31.44 8.91
C LYS A 980 31.66 30.38 9.87
N GLU A 981 32.98 30.25 9.97
CA GLU A 981 33.64 29.35 10.94
C GLU A 981 33.26 29.70 12.38
N LEU A 982 33.24 30.99 12.73
CA LEU A 982 32.80 31.46 14.05
C LEU A 982 31.34 31.07 14.34
N LEU A 983 30.45 31.21 13.35
CA LEU A 983 29.04 30.83 13.48
C LEU A 983 28.87 29.30 13.72
N LEU A 984 29.61 28.49 12.96
CA LEU A 984 29.59 27.04 13.10
C LEU A 984 30.19 26.59 14.44
N ALA A 985 31.29 27.22 14.87
CA ALA A 985 31.89 26.99 16.19
C ALA A 985 30.89 27.33 17.31
N GLN A 986 30.12 28.42 17.17
CA GLN A 986 29.08 28.74 18.15
C GLN A 986 27.95 27.71 18.15
N CYS A 987 27.52 27.21 16.99
CA CYS A 987 26.52 26.13 16.92
C CYS A 987 27.00 24.89 17.68
N SER A 988 28.27 24.51 17.51
CA SER A 988 28.90 23.39 18.26
C SER A 988 29.00 23.67 19.76
N LYS A 989 29.22 24.92 20.17
CA LYS A 989 29.22 25.33 21.58
C LYS A 989 27.82 25.18 22.19
N TYR A 990 26.77 25.63 21.50
CA TYR A 990 25.40 25.43 21.93
C TYR A 990 25.02 23.95 22.01
N LEU A 991 25.44 23.14 21.03
CA LEU A 991 25.23 21.70 21.04
C LEU A 991 25.81 21.08 22.32
N SER A 992 27.10 21.28 22.58
CA SER A 992 27.76 20.72 23.77
C SER A 992 27.17 21.24 25.08
N LYS A 993 26.76 22.52 25.12
CA LYS A 993 26.16 23.14 26.31
C LYS A 993 24.80 22.48 26.64
N LEU A 994 23.96 22.25 25.63
CA LEU A 994 22.65 21.64 25.82
C LEU A 994 22.74 20.12 26.08
N GLU A 995 23.69 19.41 25.45
CA GLU A 995 23.94 17.98 25.74
C GLU A 995 24.35 17.78 27.22
N LYS A 996 25.19 18.66 27.77
CA LYS A 996 25.57 18.61 29.20
C LYS A 996 24.41 18.85 30.15
N ALA A 997 23.34 19.49 29.69
CA ALA A 997 22.11 19.69 30.44
C ALA A 997 21.07 18.55 30.22
N ASP A 998 21.50 17.41 29.67
CA ASP A 998 20.68 16.24 29.37
C ASP A 998 19.53 16.50 28.38
N ILE A 999 19.73 17.47 27.46
CA ILE A 999 18.79 17.78 26.39
C ILE A 999 19.18 16.98 25.15
N ARG A 1000 18.21 16.30 24.53
CA ARG A 1000 18.41 15.61 23.25
C ARG A 1000 18.47 16.62 22.12
N VAL A 1001 19.67 16.98 21.70
CA VAL A 1001 19.92 18.06 20.72
C VAL A 1001 20.76 17.58 19.54
N LYS A 1002 20.59 18.24 18.39
CA LYS A 1002 21.40 18.04 17.18
C LYS A 1002 21.63 19.38 16.49
N ALA A 1003 22.72 19.49 15.73
CA ALA A 1003 22.96 20.61 14.83
C ALA A 1003 22.82 20.16 13.36
N ASP A 1004 22.01 20.86 12.58
CA ASP A 1004 21.87 20.64 11.13
C ASP A 1004 22.79 21.58 10.35
N LEU A 1005 24.05 21.16 10.21
CA LEU A 1005 25.12 21.92 9.57
C LEU A 1005 25.23 21.64 8.06
N ARG A 1006 24.29 20.90 7.46
CA ARG A 1006 24.30 20.59 6.02
C ARG A 1006 24.27 21.87 5.19
N ASP A 1007 25.23 22.07 4.30
CA ASP A 1007 25.37 23.28 3.46
C ASP A 1007 24.57 23.20 2.15
N ASN A 1008 24.19 22.00 1.73
CA ASN A 1008 23.43 21.73 0.51
C ASN A 1008 21.93 22.06 0.61
N TYR A 1009 21.45 22.54 1.78
CA TYR A 1009 20.06 22.94 2.00
C TYR A 1009 19.95 24.33 2.61
N SER A 1010 19.00 25.14 2.13
CA SER A 1010 18.72 26.46 2.71
C SER A 1010 18.16 26.34 4.12
N PRO A 1011 18.33 27.37 4.99
CA PRO A 1011 17.70 27.38 6.31
C PRO A 1011 16.18 27.15 6.26
N GLY A 1012 15.48 27.77 5.30
CA GLY A 1012 14.04 27.58 5.12
C GLY A 1012 13.63 26.14 4.80
N TRP A 1013 14.45 25.41 4.03
CA TRP A 1013 14.23 23.98 3.79
C TRP A 1013 14.39 23.17 5.08
N LYS A 1014 15.43 23.48 5.87
CA LYS A 1014 15.68 22.80 7.15
C LYS A 1014 14.56 23.09 8.15
N PHE A 1015 14.04 24.32 8.18
CA PHE A 1015 12.92 24.70 9.03
C PHE A 1015 11.73 23.79 8.78
N ASN A 1016 11.29 23.69 7.53
CA ASN A 1016 10.17 22.83 7.14
C ASN A 1016 10.44 21.35 7.44
N HIS A 1017 11.65 20.85 7.14
CA HIS A 1017 12.03 19.47 7.41
C HIS A 1017 11.89 19.09 8.89
N TRP A 1018 12.39 19.93 9.80
CA TRP A 1018 12.34 19.65 11.24
C TRP A 1018 11.00 19.99 11.89
N GLU A 1019 10.26 20.96 11.34
CA GLU A 1019 8.86 21.22 11.71
C GLU A 1019 7.97 20.03 11.36
N LEU A 1020 8.13 19.46 10.15
CA LEU A 1020 7.39 18.29 9.69
C LEU A 1020 7.63 17.06 10.57
N LYS A 1021 8.89 16.89 11.03
CA LYS A 1021 9.30 15.83 11.96
C LYS A 1021 8.95 16.12 13.43
N GLY A 1022 8.38 17.29 13.72
CA GLY A 1022 7.84 17.63 15.04
C GLY A 1022 8.87 17.89 16.13
N VAL A 1023 10.08 18.33 15.79
CA VAL A 1023 11.09 18.71 16.80
C VAL A 1023 10.54 19.86 17.66
N PRO A 1024 10.46 19.73 19.01
CA PRO A 1024 9.82 20.72 19.88
C PRO A 1024 10.38 22.15 19.76
N ILE A 1025 11.71 22.29 19.69
CA ILE A 1025 12.37 23.59 19.63
C ILE A 1025 13.37 23.62 18.46
N ARG A 1026 13.25 24.63 17.61
CA ARG A 1026 14.30 24.99 16.64
C ARG A 1026 15.11 26.17 17.20
N LEU A 1027 16.42 26.03 17.24
CA LEU A 1027 17.36 27.06 17.68
C LEU A 1027 18.05 27.68 16.45
N GLU A 1028 17.66 28.90 16.10
CA GLU A 1028 18.20 29.67 14.97
C GLU A 1028 19.40 30.50 15.44
N VAL A 1029 20.56 30.31 14.81
CA VAL A 1029 21.81 31.02 15.13
C VAL A 1029 22.27 31.82 13.91
N GLY A 1030 22.20 33.14 13.96
CA GLY A 1030 22.64 34.02 12.87
C GLY A 1030 23.79 34.95 13.27
N PRO A 1031 24.54 35.53 12.32
CA PRO A 1031 25.66 36.45 12.61
C PRO A 1031 25.26 37.68 13.44
N LYS A 1032 24.02 38.19 13.27
CA LYS A 1032 23.50 39.32 14.05
C LYS A 1032 23.26 38.95 15.51
N ASP A 1033 22.72 37.76 15.76
CA ASP A 1033 22.43 37.26 17.10
C ASP A 1033 23.71 36.88 17.83
N LEU A 1034 24.68 36.32 17.11
CA LEU A 1034 26.02 36.05 17.62
C LEU A 1034 26.71 37.33 18.14
N LYS A 1035 26.67 38.42 17.36
CA LYS A 1035 27.23 39.72 17.77
C LYS A 1035 26.55 40.31 19.02
N ARG A 1036 25.31 39.90 19.31
CA ARG A 1036 24.53 40.33 20.47
C ARG A 1036 24.57 39.34 21.63
N GLY A 1037 25.29 38.23 21.51
CA GLY A 1037 25.37 37.19 22.56
C GLY A 1037 24.02 36.51 22.82
N GLN A 1038 23.24 36.26 21.78
CA GLN A 1038 21.90 35.68 21.87
C GLN A 1038 21.62 34.68 20.73
N PHE A 1039 20.48 33.99 20.80
CA PHE A 1039 19.93 33.16 19.73
C PHE A 1039 18.40 33.23 19.73
N VAL A 1040 17.76 32.71 18.68
CA VAL A 1040 16.29 32.64 18.61
C VAL A 1040 15.83 31.19 18.79
N ALA A 1041 15.00 30.94 19.79
CA ALA A 1041 14.30 29.68 19.98
C ALA A 1041 12.89 29.78 19.39
N VAL A 1042 12.54 28.87 18.48
CA VAL A 1042 11.21 28.78 17.87
C VAL A 1042 10.51 27.53 18.36
N ARG A 1043 9.33 27.71 18.95
CA ARG A 1043 8.50 26.62 19.47
C ARG A 1043 7.68 25.96 18.37
N ARG A 1044 7.61 24.64 18.36
CA ARG A 1044 6.85 23.88 17.35
C ARG A 1044 5.34 23.89 17.57
N ASP A 1045 4.89 23.91 18.83
CA ASP A 1045 3.47 23.82 19.20
C ASP A 1045 2.68 25.10 18.88
N THR A 1046 3.34 26.26 18.91
CA THR A 1046 2.73 27.59 18.74
C THR A 1046 3.32 28.40 17.59
N GLY A 1047 4.54 28.09 17.13
CA GLY A 1047 5.30 28.91 16.19
C GLY A 1047 5.93 30.16 16.82
N GLU A 1048 5.79 30.35 18.14
CA GLU A 1048 6.35 31.49 18.86
C GLU A 1048 7.88 31.55 18.75
N LYS A 1049 8.41 32.76 18.49
CA LYS A 1049 9.85 33.02 18.41
C LYS A 1049 10.30 33.81 19.64
N LEU A 1050 11.20 33.24 20.41
CA LEU A 1050 11.77 33.86 21.61
C LEU A 1050 13.25 34.15 21.40
N THR A 1051 13.67 35.39 21.67
CA THR A 1051 15.10 35.74 21.70
C THR A 1051 15.65 35.43 23.08
N VAL A 1052 16.69 34.59 23.15
CA VAL A 1052 17.26 34.07 24.39
C VAL A 1052 18.73 34.50 24.50
N PRO A 1053 19.13 35.17 25.59
CA PRO A 1053 20.54 35.44 25.87
C PRO A 1053 21.35 34.14 26.02
N GLU A 1054 22.58 34.10 25.49
CA GLU A 1054 23.47 32.92 25.55
C GLU A 1054 23.73 32.45 26.99
N ALA A 1055 23.79 33.39 27.94
CA ALA A 1055 24.00 33.11 29.36
C ALA A 1055 22.90 32.19 29.92
N ASP A 1056 21.66 32.38 29.49
CA ASP A 1056 20.48 31.69 30.01
C ASP A 1056 20.06 30.46 29.18
N ALA A 1057 20.88 30.06 28.19
CA ALA A 1057 20.53 29.03 27.20
C ALA A 1057 19.96 27.74 27.82
N GLU A 1058 20.68 27.12 28.76
CA GLU A 1058 20.28 25.85 29.39
C GLU A 1058 18.96 26.00 30.16
N LYS A 1059 18.92 26.95 31.09
CA LYS A 1059 17.77 27.20 31.96
C LYS A 1059 16.52 27.55 31.15
N LYS A 1060 16.66 28.42 30.14
CA LYS A 1060 15.52 28.86 29.34
C LYS A 1060 15.01 27.76 28.41
N ILE A 1061 15.89 26.95 27.81
CA ILE A 1061 15.47 25.83 26.97
C ILE A 1061 14.79 24.73 27.80
N LEU A 1062 15.30 24.38 28.98
CA LEU A 1062 14.64 23.42 29.89
C LEU A 1062 13.22 23.90 30.27
N ASN A 1063 13.09 25.16 30.68
CA ASN A 1063 11.79 25.74 31.00
C ASN A 1063 10.84 25.71 29.78
N LEU A 1064 11.34 26.03 28.58
CA LEU A 1064 10.53 25.99 27.36
C LEU A 1064 10.04 24.58 27.03
N LEU A 1065 10.86 23.53 27.24
CA LEU A 1065 10.42 22.15 27.03
C LEU A 1065 9.28 21.78 27.99
N GLU A 1066 9.36 22.16 29.28
CA GLU A 1066 8.26 21.94 30.22
C GLU A 1066 7.02 22.79 29.89
N GLU A 1067 7.20 24.04 29.46
CA GLU A 1067 6.11 24.90 29.00
C GLU A 1067 5.39 24.30 27.78
N ILE A 1068 6.12 23.73 26.81
CA ILE A 1068 5.55 23.04 25.64
C ILE A 1068 4.75 21.81 26.10
N GLN A 1069 5.32 20.97 26.98
CA GLN A 1069 4.63 19.78 27.50
C GLN A 1069 3.30 20.16 28.17
N ASN A 1070 3.33 21.17 29.05
CA ASN A 1070 2.15 21.65 29.77
C ASN A 1070 1.12 22.29 28.82
N ASN A 1071 1.57 23.03 27.80
CA ASN A 1071 0.67 23.63 26.81
C ASN A 1071 -0.04 22.58 25.96
N LEU A 1072 0.68 21.56 25.49
CA LEU A 1072 0.11 20.44 24.74
C LEU A 1072 -0.94 19.71 25.57
N PHE A 1073 -0.63 19.42 26.85
CA PHE A 1073 -1.56 18.74 27.76
C PHE A 1073 -2.80 19.59 28.01
N LYS A 1074 -2.62 20.88 28.33
CA LYS A 1074 -3.72 21.81 28.56
C LYS A 1074 -4.63 21.90 27.34
N ARG A 1075 -4.06 22.09 26.15
CA ARG A 1075 -4.83 22.18 24.89
C ARG A 1075 -5.64 20.92 24.64
N ALA A 1076 -5.05 19.74 24.82
CA ALA A 1076 -5.75 18.47 24.64
C ALA A 1076 -6.80 18.23 25.74
N SER A 1077 -6.54 18.67 26.98
CA SER A 1077 -7.48 18.62 28.11
C SER A 1077 -8.70 19.52 27.88
N ASP A 1078 -8.48 20.76 27.47
CA ASP A 1078 -9.56 21.70 27.12
C ASP A 1078 -10.42 21.13 25.96
N ASP A 1079 -9.77 20.47 24.99
CA ASP A 1079 -10.45 19.83 23.87
C ASP A 1079 -11.28 18.60 24.29
N LEU A 1080 -10.77 17.75 25.18
CA LEU A 1080 -11.53 16.65 25.78
C LEU A 1080 -12.74 17.17 26.57
N HIS A 1081 -12.54 18.14 27.47
CA HIS A 1081 -13.63 18.70 28.28
C HIS A 1081 -14.72 19.36 27.44
N LYS A 1082 -14.34 20.01 26.34
CA LYS A 1082 -15.29 20.62 25.41
C LYS A 1082 -16.17 19.59 24.68
N HIS A 1083 -15.64 18.39 24.44
CA HIS A 1083 -16.33 17.34 23.67
C HIS A 1083 -16.89 16.22 24.54
N MET A 1084 -16.63 16.22 25.85
CA MET A 1084 -17.23 15.29 26.81
C MET A 1084 -18.42 15.96 27.50
N VAL A 1085 -19.63 15.50 27.19
CA VAL A 1085 -20.89 16.11 27.65
C VAL A 1085 -21.79 15.09 28.35
N VAL A 1086 -22.85 15.57 29.00
CA VAL A 1086 -23.85 14.73 29.67
C VAL A 1086 -25.19 14.85 28.95
N ALA A 1087 -25.86 13.72 28.72
CA ALA A 1087 -27.21 13.70 28.19
C ALA A 1087 -28.08 12.72 28.97
N ASP A 1088 -29.27 13.18 29.39
CA ASP A 1088 -30.21 12.36 30.17
C ASP A 1088 -31.31 11.73 29.31
N THR A 1089 -31.40 12.09 28.03
CA THR A 1089 -32.38 11.55 27.08
C THR A 1089 -31.72 11.07 25.80
N MET A 1090 -32.38 10.14 25.10
CA MET A 1090 -31.88 9.57 23.86
C MET A 1090 -31.77 10.61 22.74
N GLU A 1091 -32.66 11.60 22.70
CA GLU A 1091 -32.67 12.67 21.70
C GLU A 1091 -31.46 13.59 21.85
N GLN A 1092 -31.17 14.00 23.09
CA GLN A 1092 -30.01 14.84 23.37
C GLN A 1092 -28.71 14.06 23.14
N PHE A 1093 -28.67 12.79 23.53
CA PHE A 1093 -27.55 11.91 23.26
C PHE A 1093 -27.23 11.80 21.77
N GLN A 1094 -28.24 11.56 20.93
CA GLN A 1094 -28.06 11.50 19.48
C GLN A 1094 -27.56 12.84 18.91
N LYS A 1095 -28.11 13.96 19.38
CA LYS A 1095 -27.71 15.30 18.94
C LYS A 1095 -26.24 15.59 19.26
N ASP A 1096 -25.79 15.28 20.47
CA ASP A 1096 -24.39 15.49 20.86
C ASP A 1096 -23.44 14.55 20.12
N LEU A 1097 -23.83 13.28 19.93
CA LEU A 1097 -23.06 12.33 19.14
C LEU A 1097 -22.84 12.81 17.70
N ASP A 1098 -23.87 13.42 17.09
CA ASP A 1098 -23.79 13.97 15.73
C ASP A 1098 -22.89 15.21 15.62
N LEU A 1099 -22.62 15.89 16.74
CA LEU A 1099 -21.62 16.95 16.83
C LEU A 1099 -20.19 16.41 17.07
N GLY A 1100 -19.99 15.10 16.96
CA GLY A 1100 -18.72 14.43 17.17
C GLY A 1100 -18.33 14.28 18.64
N ARG A 1101 -19.25 14.47 19.59
CA ARG A 1101 -18.96 14.44 21.03
C ARG A 1101 -19.01 13.01 21.59
N ILE A 1102 -18.36 12.85 22.74
CA ILE A 1102 -18.52 11.68 23.61
C ILE A 1102 -19.44 12.06 24.79
N VAL A 1103 -20.37 11.17 25.13
CA VAL A 1103 -21.53 11.54 25.93
C VAL A 1103 -21.71 10.58 27.10
N GLN A 1104 -21.75 11.11 28.32
CA GLN A 1104 -22.13 10.35 29.51
C GLN A 1104 -23.65 10.31 29.62
N ILE A 1105 -24.22 9.10 29.59
CA ILE A 1105 -25.66 8.85 29.66
C ILE A 1105 -26.02 7.96 30.86
N PRO A 1106 -27.20 8.14 31.50
CA PRO A 1106 -27.68 7.21 32.52
C PRO A 1106 -27.99 5.85 31.88
N PHE A 1107 -27.28 4.81 32.33
CA PHE A 1107 -27.32 3.50 31.69
C PHE A 1107 -27.54 2.38 32.73
N CYS A 1108 -28.29 1.35 32.34
CA CYS A 1108 -28.64 0.23 33.22
C CYS A 1108 -27.59 -0.89 33.25
N GLY A 1109 -26.60 -0.89 32.35
CA GLY A 1109 -25.59 -1.95 32.24
C GLY A 1109 -25.99 -3.19 31.43
N GLY A 1110 -27.23 -3.24 30.92
CA GLY A 1110 -27.74 -4.40 30.19
C GLY A 1110 -27.18 -4.52 28.76
N ILE A 1111 -26.72 -5.72 28.39
CA ILE A 1111 -26.14 -6.02 27.05
C ILE A 1111 -27.14 -5.70 25.93
N GLU A 1112 -28.41 -6.11 26.08
CA GLU A 1112 -29.46 -5.81 25.10
C GLU A 1112 -29.72 -4.31 24.94
N CYS A 1113 -29.63 -3.55 26.03
CA CYS A 1113 -29.77 -2.10 25.99
C CYS A 1113 -28.58 -1.46 25.24
N GLU A 1114 -27.37 -1.99 25.42
CA GLU A 1114 -26.18 -1.53 24.68
C GLU A 1114 -26.28 -1.84 23.18
N ASP A 1115 -26.76 -3.03 22.80
CA ASP A 1115 -27.07 -3.38 21.41
C ASP A 1115 -28.11 -2.46 20.80
N TRP A 1116 -29.18 -2.17 21.55
CA TRP A 1116 -30.23 -1.27 21.12
C TRP A 1116 -29.69 0.16 20.92
N ILE A 1117 -28.84 0.67 21.82
CA ILE A 1117 -28.19 1.98 21.67
C ILE A 1117 -27.34 1.99 20.40
N LYS A 1118 -26.48 0.99 20.21
CA LYS A 1118 -25.61 0.87 19.03
C LYS A 1118 -26.41 0.83 17.74
N LYS A 1119 -27.52 0.10 17.70
CA LYS A 1119 -28.38 0.01 16.53
C LYS A 1119 -29.14 1.31 16.26
N THR A 1120 -29.67 1.94 17.30
CA THR A 1120 -30.48 3.17 17.20
C THR A 1120 -29.66 4.38 16.81
N THR A 1121 -28.40 4.43 17.24
CA THR A 1121 -27.47 5.53 16.94
C THR A 1121 -26.66 5.34 15.66
N ALA A 1122 -26.82 4.20 14.99
CA ALA A 1122 -26.21 3.97 13.69
C ALA A 1122 -26.89 4.85 12.63
N LYS A 1123 -26.10 5.63 11.89
CA LYS A 1123 -26.52 6.40 10.71
C LYS A 1123 -25.60 6.07 9.54
N ASP A 1124 -26.14 6.07 8.33
CA ASP A 1124 -25.40 5.98 7.06
C ASP A 1124 -24.68 7.30 6.73
N GLN A 1125 -23.94 7.87 7.68
CA GLN A 1125 -23.07 9.01 7.46
C GLN A 1125 -21.63 8.62 7.81
N ASP A 1126 -20.90 8.20 6.79
CA ASP A 1126 -19.44 8.10 6.85
C ASP A 1126 -18.88 9.52 6.82
N LEU A 1127 -18.54 10.06 7.99
CA LEU A 1127 -17.78 11.30 8.11
C LEU A 1127 -16.36 11.16 7.52
N GLU A 1128 -15.86 9.93 7.32
CA GLU A 1128 -14.55 9.66 6.70
C GLU A 1128 -14.55 8.44 5.76
N PRO A 1129 -13.93 8.51 4.57
CA PRO A 1129 -13.74 7.37 3.68
C PRO A 1129 -12.93 6.25 4.34
N GLY A 1130 -13.53 5.08 4.53
CA GLY A 1130 -12.86 3.87 5.05
C GLY A 1130 -12.97 3.66 6.57
N ALA A 1131 -13.59 4.59 7.31
CA ALA A 1131 -13.95 4.34 8.69
C ALA A 1131 -15.26 3.53 8.73
N PRO A 1132 -15.40 2.50 9.60
CA PRO A 1132 -16.64 1.74 9.66
C PRO A 1132 -17.78 2.64 10.13
N SER A 1133 -18.91 2.61 9.41
CA SER A 1133 -20.21 3.10 9.88
C SER A 1133 -20.56 2.33 11.15
N MET A 1134 -20.45 2.99 12.29
CA MET A 1134 -20.69 2.39 13.60
C MET A 1134 -21.56 3.35 14.40
N GLY A 1135 -22.70 2.84 14.88
CA GLY A 1135 -23.41 3.49 15.97
C GLY A 1135 -22.52 3.59 17.22
N ALA A 1136 -22.92 4.45 18.16
CA ALA A 1136 -22.20 4.63 19.39
C ALA A 1136 -22.10 3.31 20.18
N LYS A 1137 -20.95 3.08 20.79
CA LYS A 1137 -20.73 1.99 21.74
C LYS A 1137 -20.37 2.55 23.10
N SER A 1138 -20.49 1.73 24.14
CA SER A 1138 -19.98 2.12 25.45
C SER A 1138 -18.44 2.18 25.40
N LEU A 1139 -17.88 3.21 26.01
CA LEU A 1139 -16.44 3.44 26.08
C LEU A 1139 -15.95 2.99 27.45
N CYS A 1140 -16.49 3.59 28.51
CA CYS A 1140 -16.29 3.15 29.89
C CYS A 1140 -17.38 3.71 30.81
N ILE A 1141 -17.49 3.13 31.99
CA ILE A 1141 -18.15 3.67 33.17
C ILE A 1141 -17.07 4.47 33.92
N PRO A 1142 -17.08 5.81 33.84
CA PRO A 1142 -16.01 6.62 34.41
C PRO A 1142 -15.96 6.48 35.94
N PHE A 1143 -14.75 6.44 36.50
CA PHE A 1143 -14.59 6.48 37.97
C PHE A 1143 -14.98 7.84 38.55
N GLU A 1144 -14.82 8.90 37.75
CA GLU A 1144 -15.23 10.26 38.07
C GLU A 1144 -16.25 10.72 37.01
N PRO A 1145 -17.54 10.37 37.15
CA PRO A 1145 -18.57 10.81 36.21
C PRO A 1145 -18.84 12.31 36.36
N LEU A 1146 -19.21 12.98 35.25
CA LEU A 1146 -19.52 14.41 35.24
C LEU A 1146 -20.79 14.75 36.03
N LYS A 1147 -21.67 13.77 36.22
CA LYS A 1147 -22.93 13.91 36.95
C LYS A 1147 -23.17 12.68 37.81
N THR A 1148 -23.71 12.88 39.00
CA THR A 1148 -24.15 11.79 39.89
C THR A 1148 -25.55 11.34 39.50
N LEU A 1149 -25.79 10.03 39.50
CA LEU A 1149 -27.09 9.46 39.19
C LEU A 1149 -28.11 9.80 40.28
N GLN A 1150 -29.30 10.26 39.89
CA GLN A 1150 -30.38 10.50 40.85
C GLN A 1150 -31.10 9.20 41.24
N ALA A 1151 -31.61 9.14 42.47
CA ALA A 1151 -32.34 7.97 42.96
C ALA A 1151 -33.59 7.71 42.09
N GLY A 1152 -33.70 6.50 41.55
CA GLY A 1152 -34.80 6.10 40.66
C GLY A 1152 -34.72 6.68 39.24
N GLN A 1153 -33.61 7.32 38.86
CA GLN A 1153 -33.43 7.80 37.48
C GLN A 1153 -33.45 6.63 36.50
N MET A 1154 -34.26 6.75 35.44
CA MET A 1154 -34.37 5.73 34.42
C MET A 1154 -33.16 5.76 33.47
N CYS A 1155 -32.80 4.59 32.93
CA CYS A 1155 -31.90 4.48 31.79
C CYS A 1155 -32.45 5.28 30.60
N VAL A 1156 -31.58 5.77 29.70
CA VAL A 1156 -32.00 6.43 28.45
C VAL A 1156 -32.95 5.59 27.58
N SER A 1157 -33.01 4.27 27.78
CA SER A 1157 -33.98 3.40 27.11
C SER A 1157 -35.40 3.49 27.68
N GLY A 1158 -35.58 4.08 28.87
CA GLY A 1158 -36.85 4.20 29.59
C GLY A 1158 -37.40 2.89 30.17
N LYS A 1159 -36.70 1.76 30.00
CA LYS A 1159 -37.20 0.42 30.38
C LYS A 1159 -36.81 0.01 31.80
N GLU A 1160 -35.58 0.29 32.19
CA GLU A 1160 -34.99 -0.13 33.46
C GLU A 1160 -34.39 1.08 34.19
N PRO A 1161 -34.31 1.06 35.54
CA PRO A 1161 -33.54 2.03 36.29
C PRO A 1161 -32.07 2.05 35.84
N ALA A 1162 -31.49 3.24 35.73
CA ALA A 1162 -30.06 3.37 35.50
C ALA A 1162 -29.28 2.92 36.74
N GLN A 1163 -28.08 2.39 36.53
CA GLN A 1163 -27.16 2.01 37.60
C GLN A 1163 -25.98 2.99 37.71
N PHE A 1164 -25.55 3.56 36.58
CA PHE A 1164 -24.40 4.45 36.51
C PHE A 1164 -24.47 5.35 35.28
N TYR A 1165 -23.75 6.47 35.31
CA TYR A 1165 -23.44 7.20 34.09
C TYR A 1165 -22.35 6.44 33.32
N THR A 1166 -22.60 6.18 32.04
CA THR A 1166 -21.64 5.52 31.15
C THR A 1166 -21.28 6.45 30.02
N LEU A 1167 -20.00 6.56 29.73
CA LEU A 1167 -19.48 7.31 28.60
C LEU A 1167 -19.68 6.47 27.32
N PHE A 1168 -20.42 7.02 26.37
CA PHE A 1168 -20.66 6.46 25.04
C PHE A 1168 -20.07 7.36 23.95
N GLY A 1169 -19.76 6.78 22.79
CA GLY A 1169 -19.31 7.56 21.63
C GLY A 1169 -19.06 6.72 20.40
N ARG A 1170 -18.76 7.37 19.27
CA ARG A 1170 -18.17 6.70 18.12
C ARG A 1170 -16.73 6.30 18.46
N SER A 1171 -16.29 5.15 17.97
CA SER A 1171 -14.96 4.59 18.28
C SER A 1171 -14.23 4.17 17.02
N TYR A 1172 -12.90 4.12 17.12
CA TYR A 1172 -12.04 3.38 16.20
C TYR A 1172 -12.22 1.86 16.34
#